data_AF-A0A5C5WW61-F1
#
_entry.id   AF-A0A5C5WW61-F1
#
_cell.length_a   1.000
_cell.length_b   1.000
_cell.length_c   1.000
_cell.angle_alpha   90.00
_cell.angle_beta   90.00
_cell.angle_gamma   90.00
#
_symmetry.space_group_name_H-M   'P 1'
#
loop_
_entity.id
_entity.type
_entity.pdbx_description
1 polymer ?
#
loop_
_entity_poly.entity_id
_entity_poly.type
_entity_poly.pdbx_seq_one_letter_code
_entity_poly.pdbx_strand_id
1 'polypeptide(L)'
;MRRDELDIARPSGLDRPNERWMCGHSGEGSTSKCSFGPNQRGRCPLAEACRPRRTWAGRKKQVAFLSSLLLVAIVVAMAWLSEPASVIKPGDLSSAHAQILESTLETQRCASCHVDVNEPGTFSLTQVASHVIGMGDNARSQSQLCMDCHHVTIDRDTAMKAHNLPINQRDQLRLASATSGTSDRSTSWHDALPSPAVDQENIQCSACHREHHGAEHDLRRLSDAQCQTCHQDRFGDFASSHPSFGDWPYGRGGNIGFDHRTHMTKHYPASSGAGESSGMTFDCSKCHTVDALGQVARTVSYEAACASCHDDGLRLEVSEGLELLALPTIPESAAKSIANWPEAATGFFDGNVSPLTRLLLRGADDKATTKAINRLADDGFARLNPNNDGDIEFAATVAGSLRELMERISFDGQTAIVDRLVASGIKQETANHLAQSFSPQLVDGAIERWFGERSAFAQRRQQASVFRAVQFQKPGDDELLEQDDLLAGDDLLVGNDLLGGDDPLGGDALLGDDLLGDDLLGDDLLGDDDLLGGDPLAVQDTSEPKSKKRFDADRMLKSGGWYRDDTRLAIRYRGSGHADPSLVAVIEAAAQLGGLDKFNVQMLEHKAVKACLQCHAGAASYAGLWKSEPLVGSRSQFTKFSHTPHLNIASLSDCKACHQVQSGLDVSTISSESIAEFVPIEQQDCAACHHKNAASDSCVDCHRYHISP
;
A
#
# COMPACT_ATOMS: atom_id res chain seq x y z
N MET A 1 -61.80 37.72 35.63
CA MET A 1 -62.82 38.72 36.02
C MET A 1 -63.21 39.51 34.80
N ARG A 2 -64.49 39.46 34.39
CA ARG A 2 -64.96 40.29 33.27
C ARG A 2 -64.96 41.74 33.74
N ARG A 3 -64.63 42.64 32.83
CA ARG A 3 -64.44 44.08 33.11
C ARG A 3 -65.72 44.74 33.66
N ASP A 4 -66.84 44.05 33.47
CA ASP A 4 -68.21 44.43 33.76
C ASP A 4 -68.59 44.14 35.24
N GLU A 5 -67.79 43.34 35.96
CA GLU A 5 -68.02 42.96 37.37
C GLU A 5 -67.25 43.85 38.36
N LEU A 6 -66.47 44.81 37.86
CA LEU A 6 -65.74 45.78 38.69
C LEU A 6 -66.59 47.04 38.84
N ASP A 7 -67.17 47.25 40.02
CA ASP A 7 -67.85 48.50 40.38
C ASP A 7 -66.80 49.61 40.59
N ILE A 8 -66.39 50.24 39.48
CA ILE A 8 -65.44 51.34 39.49
C ILE A 8 -66.20 52.61 39.86
N ALA A 9 -65.96 53.13 41.07
CA ALA A 9 -66.52 54.40 41.53
C ALA A 9 -66.38 55.48 40.45
N ARG A 10 -67.52 56.05 40.00
CA ARG A 10 -67.54 57.10 38.98
C ARG A 10 -66.69 58.30 39.45
N PRO A 11 -65.79 58.82 38.62
CA PRO A 11 -64.98 59.99 39.00
C PRO A 11 -65.90 61.17 39.29
N SER A 12 -65.59 61.94 40.33
CA SER A 12 -66.40 63.11 40.68
C SER A 12 -66.34 64.15 39.57
N GLY A 13 -67.40 64.96 39.39
CA GLY A 13 -67.45 66.03 38.37
C GLY A 13 -66.38 67.12 38.53
N LEU A 14 -65.60 67.06 39.61
CA LEU A 14 -64.47 67.93 39.93
C LEU A 14 -63.11 67.36 39.46
N ASP A 15 -63.09 66.17 38.83
CA ASP A 15 -61.86 65.55 38.36
C ASP A 15 -61.23 66.35 37.20
N ARG A 16 -59.90 66.46 37.24
CA ARG A 16 -59.08 67.14 36.23
C ARG A 16 -58.11 66.11 35.65
N PRO A 17 -58.44 65.49 34.48
CA PRO A 17 -57.76 64.30 33.98
C PRO A 17 -56.25 64.45 33.76
N ASN A 18 -55.76 65.68 33.59
CA ASN A 18 -54.35 65.98 33.31
C ASN A 18 -53.57 66.51 34.52
N GLU A 19 -54.22 66.75 35.66
CA GLU A 19 -53.59 67.31 36.85
C GLU A 19 -53.36 66.21 37.91
N ARG A 20 -52.28 66.32 38.69
CA ARG A 20 -51.93 65.33 39.74
C ARG A 20 -52.83 65.44 40.98
N TRP A 21 -53.49 66.58 41.17
CA TRP A 21 -54.23 66.93 42.38
C TRP A 21 -55.55 67.61 42.00
N MET A 22 -56.58 67.40 42.81
CA MET A 22 -57.90 68.03 42.68
C MET A 22 -58.31 68.69 44.00
N CYS A 23 -59.10 69.74 43.91
CA CYS A 23 -59.59 70.48 45.08
C CYS A 23 -60.47 69.58 45.97
N GLY A 24 -60.30 69.66 47.29
CA GLY A 24 -61.05 68.87 48.26
C GLY A 24 -62.36 69.52 48.74
N HIS A 25 -62.79 70.63 48.15
CA HIS A 25 -63.97 71.38 48.58
C HIS A 25 -65.27 70.67 48.15
N SER A 26 -65.98 70.09 49.11
CA SER A 26 -67.30 69.46 48.93
C SER A 26 -68.36 70.26 49.69
N GLY A 27 -68.89 71.31 49.06
CA GLY A 27 -70.11 71.99 49.49
C GLY A 27 -71.27 71.56 48.59
N GLU A 28 -72.40 71.15 49.17
CA GLU A 28 -73.60 70.70 48.46
C GLU A 28 -74.05 71.75 47.42
N GLY A 29 -74.14 71.34 46.15
CA GLY A 29 -74.74 72.13 45.07
C GLY A 29 -73.78 72.81 44.07
N SER A 30 -72.45 72.78 44.27
CA SER A 30 -71.52 73.37 43.30
C SER A 30 -70.90 72.33 42.35
N THR A 31 -71.37 72.28 41.10
CA THR A 31 -70.72 71.61 39.97
C THR A 31 -69.61 72.46 39.32
N SER A 32 -69.29 73.62 39.91
CA SER A 32 -68.33 74.56 39.34
C SER A 32 -66.89 74.24 39.78
N LYS A 33 -66.02 74.03 38.79
CA LYS A 33 -64.58 73.82 39.01
C LYS A 33 -63.97 75.11 39.59
N CYS A 34 -63.28 75.02 40.73
CA CYS A 34 -62.50 76.14 41.27
C CYS A 34 -61.51 76.64 40.20
N SER A 35 -61.54 77.94 39.87
CA SER A 35 -60.76 78.51 38.75
C SER A 35 -59.24 78.40 38.95
N PHE A 36 -58.76 78.46 40.20
CA PHE A 36 -57.33 78.46 40.52
C PHE A 36 -56.75 77.06 40.74
N GLY A 37 -57.48 76.14 41.37
CA GLY A 37 -57.04 74.76 41.62
C GLY A 37 -55.78 74.60 42.49
N PRO A 38 -55.45 73.38 42.94
CA PRO A 38 -54.21 73.11 43.66
C PRO A 38 -52.98 73.12 42.73
N ASN A 39 -51.83 73.55 43.24
CA ASN A 39 -50.58 73.54 42.48
C ASN A 39 -50.00 72.12 42.28
N GLN A 40 -48.94 71.99 41.47
CA GLN A 40 -48.33 70.68 41.16
C GLN A 40 -47.80 69.89 42.39
N ARG A 41 -47.56 70.57 43.52
CA ARG A 41 -47.13 69.98 44.79
C ARG A 41 -48.30 69.62 45.72
N GLY A 42 -49.54 69.89 45.33
CA GLY A 42 -50.73 69.55 46.11
C GLY A 42 -51.04 70.54 47.23
N ARG A 43 -50.78 71.84 47.02
CA ARG A 43 -51.19 72.92 47.94
C ARG A 43 -52.21 73.85 47.26
N CYS A 44 -53.24 74.26 47.99
CA CYS A 44 -54.23 75.24 47.52
C CYS A 44 -53.69 76.66 47.76
N PRO A 45 -53.64 77.54 46.74
CA PRO A 45 -53.15 78.92 46.91
C PRO A 45 -54.16 79.86 47.60
N LEU A 46 -55.43 79.44 47.76
CA LEU A 46 -56.52 80.31 48.25
C LEU A 46 -56.86 80.12 49.74
N ALA A 47 -56.51 78.99 50.35
CA ALA A 47 -56.77 78.74 51.78
C ALA A 47 -55.90 77.60 52.32
N GLU A 48 -55.32 77.79 53.51
CA GLU A 48 -54.53 76.77 54.20
C GLU A 48 -55.36 75.54 54.64
N ALA A 49 -56.66 75.73 54.86
CA ALA A 49 -57.57 74.66 55.31
C ALA A 49 -58.02 73.69 54.20
N CYS A 50 -57.75 73.99 52.93
CA CYS A 50 -58.15 73.11 51.82
C CYS A 50 -57.12 72.00 51.62
N ARG A 51 -57.48 70.74 51.91
CA ARG A 51 -56.66 69.55 51.64
C ARG A 51 -57.00 68.93 50.27
N PRO A 52 -56.23 69.20 49.20
CA PRO A 52 -56.49 68.61 47.90
C PRO A 52 -56.23 67.10 47.92
N ARG A 53 -57.04 66.36 47.16
CA ARG A 53 -56.91 64.90 47.00
C ARG A 53 -56.17 64.61 45.70
N ARG A 54 -55.41 63.51 45.64
CA ARG A 54 -54.80 63.06 44.37
C ARG A 54 -55.88 62.58 43.42
N THR A 55 -55.81 63.02 42.17
CA THR A 55 -56.65 62.53 41.08
C THR A 55 -56.31 61.07 40.76
N TRP A 56 -57.21 60.40 40.04
CA TRP A 56 -56.98 59.03 39.58
C TRP A 56 -55.77 58.93 38.63
N ALA A 57 -55.57 59.93 37.79
CA ALA A 57 -54.39 60.08 36.92
C ALA A 57 -53.08 60.25 37.71
N GLY A 58 -53.12 61.00 38.83
CA GLY A 58 -51.97 61.20 39.73
C GLY A 58 -51.54 59.92 40.44
N ARG A 59 -52.49 59.07 40.86
CA ARG A 59 -52.22 57.75 41.45
C ARG A 59 -51.65 56.78 40.43
N LYS A 60 -52.20 56.73 39.20
CA LYS A 60 -51.67 55.92 38.10
C LYS A 60 -50.21 56.23 37.76
N LYS A 61 -49.84 57.51 37.69
CA LYS A 61 -48.43 57.91 37.41
C LYS A 61 -47.47 57.51 38.52
N GLN A 62 -47.90 57.54 39.78
CA GLN A 62 -47.06 57.11 40.91
C GLN A 62 -46.88 55.59 40.95
N VAL A 63 -47.96 54.84 40.73
CA VAL A 63 -47.89 53.38 40.61
C VAL A 63 -47.01 53.02 39.42
N ALA A 64 -47.22 53.62 38.25
CA ALA A 64 -46.38 53.38 37.08
C ALA A 64 -44.89 53.64 37.36
N PHE A 65 -44.55 54.75 38.02
CA PHE A 65 -43.16 55.09 38.37
C PHE A 65 -42.53 54.05 39.32
N LEU A 66 -43.24 53.65 40.38
CA LEU A 66 -42.76 52.63 41.31
C LEU A 66 -42.67 51.24 40.65
N SER A 67 -43.62 50.91 39.78
CA SER A 67 -43.58 49.68 38.98
C SER A 67 -42.38 49.66 38.03
N SER A 68 -42.04 50.78 37.38
CA SER A 68 -40.84 50.85 36.54
C SER A 68 -39.55 50.77 37.35
N LEU A 69 -39.50 51.36 38.56
CA LEU A 69 -38.34 51.24 39.45
C LEU A 69 -38.15 49.79 39.92
N LEU A 70 -39.25 49.12 40.28
CA LEU A 70 -39.24 47.71 40.65
C LEU A 70 -38.82 46.83 39.46
N LEU A 71 -39.30 47.11 38.25
CA LEU A 71 -38.92 46.39 37.04
C LEU A 71 -37.42 46.52 36.76
N VAL A 72 -36.87 47.74 36.85
CA VAL A 72 -35.43 47.99 36.68
C VAL A 72 -34.63 47.28 37.77
N ALA A 73 -35.05 47.35 39.03
CA ALA A 73 -34.40 46.64 40.13
C ALA A 73 -34.43 45.11 39.93
N ILE A 74 -35.53 44.56 39.42
CA ILE A 74 -35.66 43.15 39.08
C ILE A 74 -34.72 42.78 37.94
N VAL A 75 -34.64 43.56 36.86
CA VAL A 75 -33.74 43.29 35.72
C VAL A 75 -32.28 43.33 36.17
N VAL A 76 -31.90 44.31 37.00
CA VAL A 76 -30.55 44.41 37.55
C VAL A 76 -30.25 43.24 38.49
N ALA A 77 -31.20 42.86 39.35
CA ALA A 77 -31.05 41.70 40.21
C ALA A 77 -30.92 40.40 39.42
N MET A 78 -31.72 40.21 38.36
CA MET A 78 -31.60 39.05 37.46
C MET A 78 -30.25 39.02 36.77
N ALA A 79 -29.74 40.15 36.27
CA ALA A 79 -28.44 40.24 35.64
C ALA A 79 -27.27 39.97 36.61
N TRP A 80 -27.41 40.32 37.89
CA TRP A 80 -26.43 40.04 38.94
C TRP A 80 -26.49 38.59 39.45
N LEU A 81 -27.67 37.96 39.39
CA LEU A 81 -27.88 36.57 39.83
C LEU A 81 -27.60 35.55 38.71
N SER A 82 -27.52 35.98 37.45
CA SER A 82 -27.21 35.11 36.31
C SER A 82 -25.71 35.06 36.04
N GLU A 83 -25.11 33.88 36.21
CA GLU A 83 -23.78 33.54 35.66
C GLU A 83 -23.86 33.61 34.12
N PRO A 84 -23.18 34.55 33.43
CA PRO A 84 -23.30 34.74 31.97
C PRO A 84 -22.94 33.47 31.17
N ALA A 85 -22.08 32.62 31.74
CA ALA A 85 -21.58 31.40 31.13
C ALA A 85 -22.66 30.32 30.91
N SER A 86 -23.79 30.38 31.61
CA SER A 86 -24.79 29.29 31.64
C SER A 86 -26.04 29.51 30.78
N VAL A 87 -26.27 30.72 30.25
CA VAL A 87 -27.58 31.11 29.69
C VAL A 87 -27.62 31.11 28.15
N ILE A 88 -26.47 31.07 27.45
CA ILE A 88 -26.41 31.13 25.99
C ILE A 88 -25.74 29.87 25.42
N LYS A 89 -26.54 28.91 24.93
CA LYS A 89 -26.06 27.79 24.11
C LYS A 89 -26.33 28.13 22.62
N PRO A 90 -25.31 28.51 21.83
CA PRO A 90 -25.49 28.94 20.43
C PRO A 90 -25.80 27.80 19.43
N GLY A 91 -26.26 26.65 19.90
CA GLY A 91 -26.49 25.44 19.09
C GLY A 91 -25.59 24.27 19.54
N ASP A 92 -25.72 23.14 18.85
CA ASP A 92 -24.87 21.97 19.08
C ASP A 92 -23.55 22.10 18.29
N LEU A 93 -22.44 21.67 18.88
CA LEU A 93 -21.14 21.60 18.21
C LEU A 93 -21.06 20.36 17.30
N SER A 94 -20.12 20.37 16.35
CA SER A 94 -19.74 19.16 15.61
C SER A 94 -19.38 18.02 16.57
N SER A 95 -19.66 16.77 16.20
CA SER A 95 -19.39 15.58 17.03
C SER A 95 -17.97 15.56 17.63
N ALA A 96 -16.96 16.00 16.85
CA ALA A 96 -15.57 16.09 17.28
C ALA A 96 -15.30 17.06 18.46
N HIS A 97 -16.15 18.08 18.64
CA HIS A 97 -16.00 19.09 19.68
C HIS A 97 -17.12 19.05 20.74
N ALA A 98 -18.11 18.17 20.58
CA ALA A 98 -19.25 18.06 21.48
C ALA A 98 -18.83 17.78 22.93
N GLN A 99 -17.74 17.01 23.12
CA GLN A 99 -17.19 16.68 24.45
C GLN A 99 -16.69 17.91 25.23
N ILE A 100 -16.30 18.99 24.56
CA ILE A 100 -15.85 20.23 25.22
C ILE A 100 -17.00 20.82 26.06
N LEU A 101 -18.24 20.76 25.56
CA LEU A 101 -19.44 21.21 26.26
C LEU A 101 -19.92 20.22 27.35
N GLU A 102 -19.49 18.96 27.30
CA GLU A 102 -19.88 17.91 28.25
C GLU A 102 -18.90 17.78 29.44
N SER A 103 -17.69 18.35 29.32
CA SER A 103 -16.65 18.31 30.35
C SER A 103 -17.09 18.97 31.67
N THR A 104 -16.71 18.43 32.83
CA THR A 104 -17.18 18.85 34.17
C THR A 104 -16.70 20.24 34.66
N LEU A 105 -15.94 20.99 33.84
CA LEU A 105 -15.47 22.34 34.15
C LEU A 105 -16.54 23.36 33.72
N GLU A 106 -17.52 23.66 34.57
CA GLU A 106 -18.68 24.50 34.23
C GLU A 106 -18.36 25.96 33.84
N THR A 107 -17.25 26.52 34.33
CA THR A 107 -17.01 27.98 34.25
C THR A 107 -16.16 28.45 33.06
N GLN A 108 -15.55 27.55 32.28
CA GLN A 108 -14.61 27.91 31.20
C GLN A 108 -14.87 27.23 29.84
N ARG A 109 -16.00 26.53 29.66
CA ARG A 109 -16.31 25.76 28.42
C ARG A 109 -16.35 26.65 27.17
N CYS A 110 -17.02 27.79 27.27
CA CYS A 110 -17.13 28.74 26.15
C CYS A 110 -15.82 29.51 25.92
N ALA A 111 -15.09 29.82 27.00
CA ALA A 111 -13.81 30.51 26.96
C ALA A 111 -12.68 29.67 26.32
N SER A 112 -12.88 28.35 26.22
CA SER A 112 -11.97 27.44 25.51
C SER A 112 -11.93 27.73 24.00
N CYS A 113 -12.96 28.36 23.44
CA CYS A 113 -13.02 28.71 22.02
C CYS A 113 -13.18 30.23 21.80
N HIS A 114 -13.85 30.95 22.70
CA HIS A 114 -14.12 32.38 22.55
C HIS A 114 -13.18 33.24 23.41
N VAL A 115 -12.44 34.12 22.74
CA VAL A 115 -11.41 35.00 23.33
C VAL A 115 -11.95 36.00 24.37
N ASP A 116 -13.24 36.36 24.26
CA ASP A 116 -13.88 37.41 25.07
C ASP A 116 -14.65 36.89 26.30
N VAL A 117 -14.61 35.59 26.59
CA VAL A 117 -15.38 34.97 27.69
C VAL A 117 -14.52 34.74 28.96
N ASN A 118 -13.22 35.06 28.91
CA ASN A 118 -12.25 34.61 29.90
C ASN A 118 -11.89 35.61 31.02
N GLU A 119 -12.50 36.80 31.07
CA GLU A 119 -12.27 37.75 32.17
C GLU A 119 -13.42 37.66 33.20
N PRO A 120 -13.17 37.12 34.41
CA PRO A 120 -14.18 37.04 35.45
C PRO A 120 -14.50 38.45 35.95
N GLY A 121 -15.63 38.98 35.49
CA GLY A 121 -16.36 40.04 36.18
C GLY A 121 -15.79 41.45 36.06
N THR A 122 -15.94 42.09 34.91
CA THR A 122 -16.40 43.50 34.89
C THR A 122 -17.18 43.77 33.61
N PHE A 123 -18.49 44.00 33.71
CA PHE A 123 -19.23 44.66 32.65
C PHE A 123 -18.82 46.15 32.65
N SER A 124 -17.61 46.45 32.17
CA SER A 124 -17.11 47.82 32.13
C SER A 124 -17.61 48.52 30.87
N LEU A 125 -18.15 49.73 31.04
CA LEU A 125 -18.55 50.63 29.94
C LEU A 125 -17.40 50.88 28.94
N THR A 126 -16.14 50.75 29.37
CA THR A 126 -14.96 50.87 28.50
C THR A 126 -14.78 49.68 27.54
N GLN A 127 -15.23 48.48 27.92
CA GLN A 127 -15.09 47.26 27.12
C GLN A 127 -16.18 47.17 26.04
N VAL A 128 -17.36 47.73 26.31
CA VAL A 128 -18.40 47.97 25.29
C VAL A 128 -17.93 49.04 24.30
N ALA A 129 -17.23 50.07 24.76
CA ALA A 129 -16.67 51.11 23.89
C ALA A 129 -15.52 50.59 23.00
N SER A 130 -14.65 49.69 23.50
CA SER A 130 -13.60 49.08 22.67
C SER A 130 -14.16 48.16 21.59
N HIS A 131 -15.28 47.49 21.83
CA HIS A 131 -16.00 46.70 20.81
C HIS A 131 -16.61 47.56 19.69
N VAL A 132 -16.90 48.84 19.96
CA VAL A 132 -17.46 49.78 18.97
C VAL A 132 -16.36 50.58 18.25
N ILE A 133 -15.18 50.73 18.85
CA ILE A 133 -14.10 51.61 18.37
C ILE A 133 -12.87 50.83 17.86
N GLY A 134 -12.80 49.51 18.05
CA GLY A 134 -11.80 48.64 17.41
C GLY A 134 -10.36 48.91 17.85
N MET A 135 -10.14 49.23 19.14
CA MET A 135 -8.82 49.47 19.71
C MET A 135 -8.54 48.44 20.80
N GLY A 136 -7.82 47.36 20.46
CA GLY A 136 -7.46 46.27 21.37
C GLY A 136 -6.35 45.40 20.80
N ASP A 137 -5.11 45.88 20.87
CA ASP A 137 -3.94 45.29 20.18
C ASP A 137 -3.27 44.08 20.88
N ASN A 138 -3.96 43.35 21.76
CA ASN A 138 -3.36 42.19 22.44
C ASN A 138 -4.34 41.00 22.67
N ALA A 139 -5.47 40.96 21.96
CA ALA A 139 -6.38 39.82 22.05
C ALA A 139 -5.85 38.67 21.17
N ARG A 140 -5.71 37.47 21.76
CA ARG A 140 -5.48 36.24 20.98
C ARG A 140 -6.57 36.13 19.90
N SER A 141 -6.24 35.62 18.71
CA SER A 141 -7.27 35.34 17.71
C SER A 141 -8.00 34.03 18.04
N GLN A 142 -9.24 33.86 17.59
CA GLN A 142 -9.94 32.57 17.77
C GLN A 142 -9.18 31.40 17.12
N SER A 143 -8.52 31.63 15.98
CA SER A 143 -7.68 30.61 15.34
C SER A 143 -6.53 30.16 16.24
N GLN A 144 -5.96 31.06 17.04
CA GLN A 144 -4.91 30.71 18.02
C GLN A 144 -5.45 29.81 19.14
N LEU A 145 -6.70 30.02 19.60
CA LEU A 145 -7.35 29.12 20.57
C LEU A 145 -7.59 27.73 19.98
N CYS A 146 -7.99 27.63 18.70
CA CYS A 146 -8.09 26.34 18.02
C CYS A 146 -6.74 25.60 18.01
N MET A 147 -5.65 26.32 17.76
CA MET A 147 -4.30 25.74 17.73
C MET A 147 -3.78 25.31 19.10
N ASP A 148 -4.34 25.81 20.19
CA ASP A 148 -3.97 25.34 21.54
C ASP A 148 -4.27 23.85 21.72
N CYS A 149 -5.27 23.31 21.04
CA CYS A 149 -5.54 21.87 20.98
C CYS A 149 -5.03 21.19 19.70
N HIS A 150 -5.10 21.85 18.53
CA HIS A 150 -4.76 21.23 17.24
C HIS A 150 -3.28 21.23 16.86
N HIS A 151 -2.40 21.87 17.65
CA HIS A 151 -0.96 21.95 17.35
C HIS A 151 -0.24 20.60 17.23
N VAL A 152 -0.82 19.51 17.75
CA VAL A 152 -0.25 18.16 17.63
C VAL A 152 -0.42 17.61 16.22
N THR A 153 -1.54 17.91 15.56
CA THR A 153 -1.87 17.41 14.22
C THR A 153 -1.54 18.39 13.10
N ILE A 154 -1.47 19.69 13.41
CA ILE A 154 -1.25 20.76 12.45
C ILE A 154 -0.13 21.65 13.01
N ASP A 155 0.89 21.89 12.20
CA ASP A 155 2.00 22.76 12.59
C ASP A 155 1.55 24.24 12.70
N ARG A 156 1.98 24.92 13.76
CA ARG A 156 1.52 26.30 14.07
C ARG A 156 1.97 27.32 13.02
N ASP A 157 3.10 27.10 12.35
CA ASP A 157 3.63 28.02 11.36
C ASP A 157 2.94 27.88 10.00
N THR A 158 2.25 26.76 9.77
CA THR A 158 1.55 26.47 8.52
C THR A 158 0.03 26.43 8.65
N ALA A 159 -0.53 26.28 9.85
CA ALA A 159 -1.96 26.10 10.11
C ALA A 159 -2.91 27.15 9.48
N MET A 160 -2.44 28.39 9.32
CA MET A 160 -3.23 29.49 8.75
C MET A 160 -2.83 29.80 7.30
N LYS A 161 -1.94 29.01 6.70
CA LYS A 161 -1.56 29.14 5.30
C LYS A 161 -2.51 28.31 4.44
N ALA A 162 -2.75 28.75 3.21
CA ALA A 162 -3.57 27.99 2.26
C ALA A 162 -3.06 26.54 2.12
N HIS A 163 -3.97 25.57 2.32
CA HIS A 163 -3.69 24.13 2.33
C HIS A 163 -2.61 23.68 3.32
N ASN A 164 -2.31 24.49 4.36
CA ASN A 164 -1.21 24.29 5.29
C ASN A 164 0.18 24.20 4.60
N LEU A 165 0.35 24.89 3.46
CA LEU A 165 1.58 24.89 2.69
C LEU A 165 2.30 26.25 2.73
N PRO A 166 3.63 26.29 2.90
CA PRO A 166 4.39 27.52 2.78
C PRO A 166 4.44 28.02 1.33
N ILE A 167 4.55 29.34 1.16
CA ILE A 167 4.47 30.01 -0.15
C ILE A 167 5.44 29.44 -1.20
N ASN A 168 6.66 29.08 -0.81
CA ASN A 168 7.65 28.51 -1.73
C ASN A 168 7.21 27.17 -2.33
N GLN A 169 6.54 26.31 -1.56
CA GLN A 169 5.99 25.04 -2.06
C GLN A 169 4.79 25.29 -2.97
N ARG A 170 3.89 26.23 -2.61
CA ARG A 170 2.77 26.60 -3.47
C ARG A 170 3.23 27.23 -4.78
N ASP A 171 4.27 28.06 -4.73
CA ASP A 171 4.86 28.70 -5.90
C ASP A 171 5.52 27.65 -6.81
N GLN A 172 6.25 26.69 -6.25
CA GLN A 172 6.79 25.56 -7.03
C GLN A 172 5.69 24.76 -7.73
N LEU A 173 4.57 24.47 -7.05
CA LEU A 173 3.41 23.80 -7.65
C LEU A 173 2.74 24.66 -8.75
N ARG A 174 2.68 25.98 -8.57
CA ARG A 174 2.17 26.93 -9.59
C ARG A 174 3.10 27.04 -10.81
N LEU A 175 4.40 27.10 -10.59
CA LEU A 175 5.41 27.16 -11.64
C LEU A 175 5.48 25.84 -12.43
N ALA A 176 5.37 24.71 -11.74
CA ALA A 176 5.27 23.40 -12.38
C ALA A 176 4.04 23.29 -13.28
N SER A 177 2.88 23.84 -12.87
CA SER A 177 1.67 23.85 -13.70
C SER A 177 1.69 24.88 -14.84
N ALA A 178 2.42 25.98 -14.70
CA ALA A 178 2.53 27.03 -15.72
C ALA A 178 3.52 26.70 -16.85
N THR A 179 4.51 25.84 -16.60
CA THR A 179 5.49 25.42 -17.62
C THR A 179 4.96 24.35 -18.58
N SER A 180 3.82 23.73 -18.24
CA SER A 180 3.13 22.64 -18.95
C SER A 180 2.11 23.07 -20.02
N GLY A 181 1.93 24.37 -20.25
CA GLY A 181 0.95 24.84 -21.21
C GLY A 181 1.12 26.31 -21.58
N THR A 182 1.24 26.57 -22.88
CA THR A 182 1.05 27.90 -23.45
C THR A 182 -0.44 28.26 -23.34
N SER A 183 -0.86 28.76 -22.18
CA SER A 183 -2.19 29.36 -22.07
C SER A 183 -2.13 30.77 -22.62
N ASP A 184 -2.65 30.94 -23.83
CA ASP A 184 -3.09 32.23 -24.34
C ASP A 184 -4.24 32.68 -23.43
N ARG A 185 -3.91 33.44 -22.38
CA ARG A 185 -4.89 33.95 -21.41
C ARG A 185 -5.84 34.89 -22.12
N SER A 186 -6.98 34.37 -22.57
CA SER A 186 -8.08 35.21 -23.06
C SER A 186 -8.52 36.11 -21.91
N THR A 187 -8.24 37.41 -22.04
CA THR A 187 -8.59 38.42 -21.05
C THR A 187 -10.11 38.51 -20.95
N SER A 188 -10.67 37.95 -19.88
CA SER A 188 -12.10 38.07 -19.59
C SER A 188 -12.35 39.43 -18.96
N TRP A 189 -13.54 40.00 -19.14
CA TRP A 189 -13.95 41.20 -18.40
C TRP A 189 -13.90 40.99 -16.87
N HIS A 190 -13.90 39.73 -16.41
CA HIS A 190 -13.68 39.37 -15.01
C HIS A 190 -12.26 39.65 -14.49
N ASP A 191 -11.24 39.70 -15.37
CA ASP A 191 -9.85 40.03 -15.00
C ASP A 191 -9.67 41.54 -14.75
N ALA A 192 -10.63 42.35 -15.20
CA ALA A 192 -10.67 43.79 -14.92
C ALA A 192 -11.30 44.12 -13.54
N LEU A 193 -11.83 43.11 -12.83
CA LEU A 193 -12.30 43.27 -11.45
C LEU A 193 -11.14 43.05 -10.48
N PRO A 194 -11.08 43.76 -9.34
CA PRO A 194 -10.11 43.46 -8.29
C PRO A 194 -10.23 41.98 -7.87
N SER A 195 -9.10 41.27 -7.79
CA SER A 195 -9.08 39.92 -7.22
C SER A 195 -9.65 39.95 -5.80
N PRO A 196 -10.39 38.92 -5.36
CA PRO A 196 -10.73 38.78 -3.95
C PRO A 196 -9.43 38.81 -3.15
N ALA A 197 -9.27 39.82 -2.29
CA ALA A 197 -8.08 40.00 -1.47
C ALA A 197 -8.12 39.03 -0.27
N VAL A 198 -8.12 37.73 -0.53
CA VAL A 198 -7.89 36.72 0.51
C VAL A 198 -6.38 36.59 0.69
N ASP A 199 -5.91 36.91 1.89
CA ASP A 199 -4.53 36.68 2.29
C ASP A 199 -4.31 35.18 2.49
N GLN A 200 -3.68 34.54 1.50
CA GLN A 200 -3.39 33.11 1.52
C GLN A 200 -2.34 32.71 2.57
N GLU A 201 -1.66 33.67 3.19
CA GLU A 201 -0.73 33.42 4.30
C GLU A 201 -1.40 33.50 5.68
N ASN A 202 -2.66 33.96 5.76
CA ASN A 202 -3.36 34.17 7.02
C ASN A 202 -4.88 33.90 6.95
N ILE A 203 -5.24 32.70 6.51
CA ILE A 203 -6.61 32.19 6.47
C ILE A 203 -7.04 31.75 7.88
N GLN A 204 -8.14 32.33 8.38
CA GLN A 204 -8.68 31.95 9.69
C GLN A 204 -9.34 30.57 9.63
N CYS A 205 -9.18 29.76 10.68
CA CYS A 205 -9.70 28.37 10.71
C CYS A 205 -11.20 28.29 10.40
N SER A 206 -11.97 29.29 10.81
CA SER A 206 -13.41 29.39 10.57
C SER A 206 -13.78 29.63 9.11
N ALA A 207 -12.89 30.16 8.27
CA ALA A 207 -13.13 30.29 6.84
C ALA A 207 -13.28 28.89 6.22
N CYS A 208 -12.28 28.03 6.40
CA CYS A 208 -12.31 26.66 5.90
C CYS A 208 -13.37 25.81 6.61
N HIS A 209 -13.47 25.86 7.95
CA HIS A 209 -14.40 25.00 8.69
C HIS A 209 -15.89 25.31 8.44
N ARG A 210 -16.25 26.56 8.10
CA ARG A 210 -17.64 26.90 7.72
C ARG A 210 -18.01 26.42 6.33
N GLU A 211 -17.03 26.26 5.45
CA GLU A 211 -17.25 25.85 4.07
C GLU A 211 -17.11 24.33 3.90
N HIS A 212 -16.09 23.76 4.55
CA HIS A 212 -15.76 22.34 4.47
C HIS A 212 -16.35 21.51 5.61
N HIS A 213 -16.87 22.07 6.71
CA HIS A 213 -17.53 21.34 7.80
C HIS A 213 -16.71 20.17 8.44
N GLY A 214 -15.40 20.13 8.22
CA GLY A 214 -14.48 19.08 8.72
C GLY A 214 -14.12 18.00 7.68
N ALA A 215 -13.32 17.02 8.09
CA ALA A 215 -12.75 16.02 7.19
C ALA A 215 -13.80 15.13 6.48
N GLU A 216 -14.95 14.90 7.11
CA GLU A 216 -16.00 13.97 6.67
C GLU A 216 -17.06 14.61 5.75
N HIS A 217 -16.93 15.88 5.38
CA HIS A 217 -17.92 16.54 4.54
C HIS A 217 -17.76 16.18 3.05
N ASP A 218 -18.88 15.97 2.36
CA ASP A 218 -18.87 15.68 0.92
C ASP A 218 -18.63 16.96 0.11
N LEU A 219 -17.37 17.16 -0.30
CA LEU A 219 -16.96 18.30 -1.11
C LEU A 219 -17.60 18.35 -2.50
N ARG A 220 -18.25 17.28 -2.97
CA ARG A 220 -19.02 17.32 -4.25
C ARG A 220 -20.20 18.29 -4.19
N ARG A 221 -20.53 18.80 -3.00
CA ARG A 221 -21.56 19.82 -2.80
C ARG A 221 -21.03 21.25 -2.91
N LEU A 222 -19.70 21.43 -2.98
CA LEU A 222 -19.09 22.74 -3.23
C LEU A 222 -19.18 23.10 -4.70
N SER A 223 -19.57 24.33 -4.98
CA SER A 223 -19.56 24.91 -6.32
C SER A 223 -18.19 25.49 -6.65
N ASP A 224 -17.85 25.55 -7.94
CA ASP A 224 -16.59 26.17 -8.38
C ASP A 224 -16.47 27.64 -7.92
N ALA A 225 -17.59 28.36 -7.83
CA ALA A 225 -17.63 29.74 -7.34
C ALA A 225 -17.17 29.86 -5.86
N GLN A 226 -17.42 28.83 -5.05
CA GLN A 226 -16.92 28.78 -3.67
C GLN A 226 -15.40 28.61 -3.67
N CYS A 227 -14.85 27.72 -4.51
CA CYS A 227 -13.41 27.59 -4.71
C CYS A 227 -12.77 28.91 -5.19
N GLN A 228 -13.43 29.64 -6.10
CA GLN A 228 -12.96 30.94 -6.58
C GLN A 228 -12.88 32.05 -5.53
N THR A 229 -13.50 31.87 -4.37
CA THR A 229 -13.48 32.89 -3.32
C THR A 229 -12.08 33.01 -2.70
N CYS A 230 -11.30 31.92 -2.71
CA CYS A 230 -9.95 31.88 -2.13
C CYS A 230 -8.82 31.90 -3.19
N HIS A 231 -9.12 31.52 -4.44
CA HIS A 231 -8.14 31.52 -5.52
C HIS A 231 -7.95 32.92 -6.13
N GLN A 232 -6.71 33.39 -6.20
CA GLN A 232 -6.37 34.72 -6.74
C GLN A 232 -6.45 34.79 -8.27
N ASP A 233 -6.08 33.70 -8.95
CA ASP A 233 -6.27 33.50 -10.38
C ASP A 233 -7.69 32.94 -10.59
N ARG A 234 -8.56 33.72 -11.22
CA ARG A 234 -9.88 33.25 -11.62
C ARG A 234 -9.73 32.26 -12.78
N PHE A 235 -10.51 31.18 -12.73
CA PHE A 235 -10.63 30.20 -13.80
C PHE A 235 -12.08 30.19 -14.32
N GLY A 236 -12.21 30.12 -15.64
CA GLY A 236 -13.47 29.97 -16.36
C GLY A 236 -13.97 28.53 -16.38
N ASP A 237 -14.69 28.18 -17.44
CA ASP A 237 -15.14 26.79 -17.67
C ASP A 237 -13.96 25.88 -18.05
N PHE A 238 -14.20 24.57 -17.93
CA PHE A 238 -13.18 23.55 -18.20
C PHE A 238 -12.49 23.75 -19.55
N ALA A 239 -13.24 24.02 -20.62
CA ALA A 239 -12.71 24.15 -21.98
C ALA A 239 -11.79 25.35 -22.20
N SER A 240 -12.00 26.46 -21.47
CA SER A 240 -11.20 27.69 -21.67
C SER A 240 -10.06 27.84 -20.68
N SER A 241 -10.17 27.22 -19.50
CA SER A 241 -9.31 27.57 -18.35
C SER A 241 -8.60 26.38 -17.72
N HIS A 242 -8.96 25.14 -18.07
CA HIS A 242 -8.20 23.98 -17.62
C HIS A 242 -6.84 23.90 -18.35
N PRO A 243 -5.72 23.61 -17.67
CA PRO A 243 -4.42 23.40 -18.32
C PRO A 243 -4.42 22.22 -19.30
N SER A 244 -3.46 22.18 -20.21
CA SER A 244 -3.28 21.02 -21.09
C SER A 244 -2.94 19.77 -20.28
N PHE A 245 -3.38 18.59 -20.75
CA PHE A 245 -3.04 17.31 -20.14
C PHE A 245 -1.64 16.81 -20.53
N GLY A 246 -0.79 17.63 -21.17
CA GLY A 246 0.53 17.20 -21.69
C GLY A 246 1.42 16.52 -20.65
N ASP A 247 1.28 16.89 -19.37
CA ASP A 247 2.04 16.33 -18.24
C ASP A 247 1.21 15.43 -17.31
N TRP A 248 -0.08 15.19 -17.61
CA TRP A 248 -0.98 14.37 -16.79
C TRP A 248 -0.82 12.88 -17.17
N PRO A 249 -0.62 11.98 -16.20
CA PRO A 249 0.56 11.12 -16.19
C PRO A 249 0.56 10.09 -17.31
N TYR A 250 1.42 10.32 -18.32
CA TYR A 250 1.78 9.35 -19.35
C TYR A 250 2.97 8.45 -18.96
N GLY A 251 3.30 8.38 -17.68
CA GLY A 251 4.32 7.45 -17.21
C GLY A 251 3.87 6.00 -17.44
N ARG A 252 4.74 5.15 -18.03
CA ARG A 252 4.53 3.70 -18.02
C ARG A 252 4.35 3.27 -16.56
N GLY A 253 3.11 2.94 -16.21
CA GLY A 253 2.80 2.26 -14.97
C GLY A 253 3.17 0.81 -15.10
N GLY A 254 4.31 0.42 -14.55
CA GLY A 254 4.63 -0.99 -14.34
C GLY A 254 6.09 -1.34 -14.58
N ASN A 255 6.55 -2.35 -13.83
CA ASN A 255 7.87 -2.96 -13.97
C ASN A 255 7.91 -4.06 -15.04
N ILE A 256 6.82 -4.20 -15.81
CA ILE A 256 6.67 -5.21 -16.84
C ILE A 256 6.96 -4.59 -18.21
N GLY A 257 7.95 -5.14 -18.90
CA GLY A 257 8.29 -4.81 -20.28
C GLY A 257 7.23 -5.32 -21.24
N PHE A 258 6.16 -4.56 -21.43
CA PHE A 258 5.11 -4.83 -22.42
C PHE A 258 5.00 -3.66 -23.40
N ASP A 259 4.94 -3.98 -24.69
CA ASP A 259 4.77 -3.00 -25.77
C ASP A 259 3.43 -3.22 -26.48
N HIS A 260 2.47 -2.31 -26.26
CA HIS A 260 1.12 -2.39 -26.84
C HIS A 260 1.16 -2.30 -28.37
N ARG A 261 2.05 -1.48 -28.92
CA ARG A 261 2.15 -1.24 -30.37
C ARG A 261 2.67 -2.48 -31.08
N THR A 262 3.70 -3.13 -30.55
CA THR A 262 4.23 -4.38 -31.11
C THR A 262 3.18 -5.48 -31.07
N HIS A 263 2.45 -5.64 -29.95
CA HIS A 263 1.37 -6.61 -29.87
C HIS A 263 0.26 -6.31 -30.89
N MET A 264 -0.24 -5.08 -30.93
CA MET A 264 -1.31 -4.68 -31.85
C MET A 264 -0.93 -4.85 -33.33
N THR A 265 0.27 -4.43 -33.71
CA THR A 265 0.66 -4.35 -35.14
C THR A 265 1.24 -5.65 -35.69
N LYS A 266 2.02 -6.38 -34.89
CA LYS A 266 2.74 -7.58 -35.33
C LYS A 266 2.02 -8.88 -34.97
N HIS A 267 1.43 -8.94 -33.78
CA HIS A 267 0.86 -10.18 -33.24
C HIS A 267 -0.66 -10.28 -33.42
N TYR A 268 -1.34 -9.14 -33.59
CA TYR A 268 -2.77 -9.06 -33.92
C TYR A 268 -3.03 -8.27 -35.23
N PRO A 269 -2.37 -8.62 -36.35
CA PRO A 269 -2.53 -7.87 -37.59
C PRO A 269 -3.97 -7.99 -38.12
N ALA A 270 -4.51 -6.89 -38.67
CA ALA A 270 -5.85 -6.85 -39.23
C ALA A 270 -6.05 -7.81 -40.43
N SER A 271 -4.96 -8.15 -41.14
CA SER A 271 -4.94 -9.12 -42.23
C SER A 271 -3.76 -10.08 -42.07
N SER A 272 -4.01 -11.39 -42.05
CA SER A 272 -2.95 -12.39 -41.97
C SER A 272 -2.35 -12.67 -43.35
N GLY A 273 -1.76 -11.65 -43.99
CA GLY A 273 -0.94 -11.77 -45.22
C GLY A 273 -1.57 -12.39 -46.48
N ALA A 274 -2.78 -12.94 -46.39
CA ALA A 274 -3.40 -13.80 -47.41
C ALA A 274 -4.87 -13.40 -47.71
N GLY A 275 -5.22 -12.12 -47.53
CA GLY A 275 -6.58 -11.63 -47.79
C GLY A 275 -7.65 -12.12 -46.80
N GLU A 276 -7.31 -13.03 -45.89
CA GLU A 276 -8.13 -13.41 -44.75
C GLU A 276 -7.78 -12.55 -43.53
N SER A 277 -8.80 -12.07 -42.84
CA SER A 277 -8.65 -11.50 -41.51
C SER A 277 -8.24 -12.61 -40.55
N SER A 278 -7.21 -12.38 -39.73
CA SER A 278 -6.70 -13.30 -38.71
C SER A 278 -7.76 -13.77 -37.68
N GLY A 279 -8.98 -13.23 -37.74
CA GLY A 279 -10.10 -13.49 -36.83
C GLY A 279 -9.90 -12.92 -35.42
N MET A 280 -8.66 -12.65 -35.02
CA MET A 280 -8.28 -12.14 -33.71
C MET A 280 -8.14 -10.62 -33.72
N THR A 281 -8.96 -9.94 -32.92
CA THR A 281 -8.89 -8.49 -32.70
C THR A 281 -8.04 -8.18 -31.47
N PHE A 282 -7.20 -7.15 -31.56
CA PHE A 282 -6.52 -6.56 -30.40
C PHE A 282 -7.54 -5.81 -29.54
N ASP A 283 -7.98 -6.46 -28.47
CA ASP A 283 -9.03 -6.02 -27.54
C ASP A 283 -8.42 -5.71 -26.17
N CYS A 284 -8.51 -4.45 -25.76
CA CYS A 284 -7.96 -3.95 -24.51
C CYS A 284 -8.58 -4.64 -23.28
N SER A 285 -9.86 -5.00 -23.35
CA SER A 285 -10.62 -5.54 -22.21
C SER A 285 -10.18 -6.94 -21.77
N LYS A 286 -9.48 -7.68 -22.65
CA LYS A 286 -8.91 -8.99 -22.33
C LYS A 286 -7.78 -8.90 -21.30
N CYS A 287 -7.00 -7.83 -21.35
CA CYS A 287 -5.89 -7.59 -20.43
C CYS A 287 -6.23 -6.55 -19.35
N HIS A 288 -7.19 -5.67 -19.63
CA HIS A 288 -7.64 -4.60 -18.74
C HIS A 288 -9.09 -4.83 -18.32
N THR A 289 -9.30 -5.62 -17.26
CA THR A 289 -10.64 -5.93 -16.76
C THR A 289 -11.24 -4.76 -16.00
N VAL A 290 -12.53 -4.50 -16.21
CA VAL A 290 -13.26 -3.47 -15.47
C VAL A 290 -13.86 -4.10 -14.20
N ASP A 291 -13.57 -3.52 -13.03
CA ASP A 291 -14.12 -3.98 -11.76
C ASP A 291 -15.58 -3.54 -11.55
N ALA A 292 -16.20 -3.99 -10.45
CA ALA A 292 -17.59 -3.65 -10.12
C ALA A 292 -17.83 -2.15 -9.86
N LEU A 293 -16.77 -1.38 -9.59
CA LEU A 293 -16.82 0.07 -9.41
C LEU A 293 -16.56 0.82 -10.74
N GLY A 294 -16.34 0.08 -11.83
CA GLY A 294 -15.99 0.57 -13.15
C GLY A 294 -14.59 1.16 -13.23
N GLN A 295 -13.68 0.72 -12.37
CA GLN A 295 -12.25 1.00 -12.49
C GLN A 295 -11.61 -0.05 -13.39
N VAL A 296 -10.77 0.40 -14.31
CA VAL A 296 -10.02 -0.47 -15.21
C VAL A 296 -8.78 -0.97 -14.48
N ALA A 297 -8.68 -2.28 -14.29
CA ALA A 297 -7.48 -2.92 -13.76
C ALA A 297 -6.32 -2.70 -14.74
N ARG A 298 -5.24 -2.07 -14.26
CA ARG A 298 -4.06 -1.82 -15.10
C ARG A 298 -3.30 -3.10 -15.45
N THR A 299 -3.29 -4.09 -14.56
CA THR A 299 -2.63 -5.38 -14.78
C THR A 299 -3.47 -6.53 -14.23
N VAL A 300 -3.50 -7.63 -14.98
CA VAL A 300 -4.09 -8.91 -14.56
C VAL A 300 -2.98 -9.95 -14.35
N SER A 301 -3.34 -11.16 -13.91
CA SER A 301 -2.35 -12.23 -13.75
C SER A 301 -1.81 -12.71 -15.10
N TYR A 302 -0.64 -13.33 -15.07
CA TYR A 302 -0.01 -13.92 -16.26
C TYR A 302 -0.92 -14.95 -16.94
N GLU A 303 -1.61 -15.75 -16.14
CA GLU A 303 -2.53 -16.79 -16.61
C GLU A 303 -3.69 -16.20 -17.42
N ALA A 304 -4.14 -15.00 -17.05
CA ALA A 304 -5.22 -14.31 -17.74
C ALA A 304 -4.75 -13.58 -19.01
N ALA A 305 -3.60 -12.91 -18.98
CA ALA A 305 -3.17 -12.05 -20.10
C ALA A 305 -2.19 -12.72 -21.08
N CYS A 306 -1.29 -13.58 -20.60
CA CYS A 306 -0.09 -13.98 -21.35
C CYS A 306 -0.04 -15.47 -21.67
N ALA A 307 -0.48 -16.33 -20.74
CA ALA A 307 -0.23 -17.77 -20.79
C ALA A 307 -0.70 -18.44 -22.08
N SER A 308 -1.87 -18.07 -22.60
CA SER A 308 -2.45 -18.69 -23.81
C SER A 308 -1.56 -18.62 -25.05
N CYS A 309 -0.65 -17.63 -25.11
CA CYS A 309 0.27 -17.44 -26.25
C CYS A 309 1.74 -17.64 -25.86
N HIS A 310 2.11 -17.36 -24.60
CA HIS A 310 3.51 -17.34 -24.17
C HIS A 310 3.94 -18.55 -23.33
N ASP A 311 3.01 -19.37 -22.81
CA ASP A 311 3.36 -20.45 -21.86
C ASP A 311 4.24 -21.53 -22.53
N ASP A 312 3.88 -21.99 -23.72
CA ASP A 312 4.66 -23.03 -24.43
C ASP A 312 6.08 -22.57 -24.74
N GLY A 313 6.23 -21.34 -25.23
CA GLY A 313 7.53 -20.73 -25.51
C GLY A 313 8.35 -20.56 -24.23
N LEU A 314 7.74 -20.04 -23.16
CA LEU A 314 8.41 -19.88 -21.87
C LEU A 314 8.86 -21.23 -21.30
N ARG A 315 7.98 -22.25 -21.33
CA ARG A 315 8.29 -23.62 -20.86
C ARG A 315 9.47 -24.22 -21.61
N LEU A 316 9.59 -23.97 -22.92
CA LEU A 316 10.74 -24.40 -23.71
C LEU A 316 12.03 -23.71 -23.26
N GLU A 317 12.00 -22.38 -23.09
CA GLU A 317 13.18 -21.60 -22.69
C GLU A 317 13.65 -21.99 -21.27
N VAL A 318 12.73 -22.16 -20.31
CA VAL A 318 13.08 -22.57 -18.94
C VAL A 318 13.42 -24.06 -18.80
N SER A 319 13.10 -24.88 -19.81
CA SER A 319 13.44 -26.31 -19.81
C SER A 319 14.94 -26.57 -19.97
N GLU A 320 15.69 -25.62 -20.56
CA GLU A 320 17.17 -25.69 -20.57
C GLU A 320 17.71 -25.80 -19.13
N GLY A 321 17.01 -25.15 -18.21
CA GLY A 321 17.18 -25.36 -16.79
C GLY A 321 18.37 -24.61 -16.22
N LEU A 322 18.86 -25.05 -15.07
CA LEU A 322 20.10 -24.56 -14.47
C LEU A 322 21.02 -25.74 -14.20
N GLU A 323 22.32 -25.49 -14.13
CA GLU A 323 23.27 -26.49 -13.65
C GLU A 323 23.80 -26.04 -12.30
N LEU A 324 23.77 -26.93 -11.30
CA LEU A 324 24.28 -26.64 -9.96
C LEU A 324 25.66 -27.26 -9.74
N LEU A 325 25.89 -28.47 -10.25
CA LEU A 325 27.13 -29.22 -10.13
C LEU A 325 27.35 -29.99 -11.43
N ALA A 326 28.54 -29.93 -12.00
CA ALA A 326 28.95 -30.80 -13.10
C ALA A 326 30.43 -31.12 -12.94
N LEU A 327 30.78 -32.40 -13.12
CA LEU A 327 32.17 -32.81 -13.03
C LEU A 327 32.92 -32.40 -14.30
N PRO A 328 34.00 -31.60 -14.19
CA PRO A 328 34.86 -31.33 -15.34
C PRO A 328 35.63 -32.58 -15.74
N THR A 329 36.01 -32.69 -17.00
CA THR A 329 36.94 -33.73 -17.43
C THR A 329 38.36 -33.24 -17.19
N ILE A 330 39.17 -34.01 -16.46
CA ILE A 330 40.54 -33.65 -16.09
C ILE A 330 41.52 -34.78 -16.47
N PRO A 331 42.79 -34.46 -16.78
CA PRO A 331 43.79 -35.45 -17.13
C PRO A 331 44.10 -36.36 -15.96
N GLU A 332 44.57 -37.56 -16.26
CA GLU A 332 44.92 -38.58 -15.27
C GLU A 332 45.93 -38.07 -14.24
N SER A 333 46.85 -37.19 -14.65
CA SER A 333 47.82 -36.53 -13.76
C SER A 333 47.14 -35.68 -12.67
N ALA A 334 46.07 -34.96 -12.99
CA ALA A 334 45.26 -34.22 -12.03
C ALA A 334 44.37 -35.17 -11.21
N ALA A 335 43.70 -36.12 -11.88
CA ALA A 335 42.77 -37.05 -11.25
C ALA A 335 43.42 -37.89 -10.14
N LYS A 336 44.70 -38.29 -10.30
CA LYS A 336 45.46 -39.05 -9.29
C LYS A 336 45.58 -38.35 -7.93
N SER A 337 45.50 -37.02 -7.91
CA SER A 337 45.56 -36.24 -6.67
C SER A 337 44.23 -36.19 -5.91
N ILE A 338 43.14 -36.65 -6.54
CA ILE A 338 41.78 -36.63 -5.99
C ILE A 338 41.33 -38.08 -5.80
N ALA A 339 40.93 -38.47 -4.59
CA ALA A 339 40.55 -39.86 -4.35
C ALA A 339 39.36 -40.28 -5.24
N ASN A 340 39.41 -41.47 -5.85
CA ASN A 340 38.26 -42.07 -6.55
C ASN A 340 37.56 -41.15 -7.58
N TRP A 341 38.32 -40.34 -8.32
CA TRP A 341 37.77 -39.54 -9.41
C TRP A 341 37.20 -40.45 -10.53
N PRO A 342 35.99 -40.18 -11.07
CA PRO A 342 35.37 -41.07 -12.05
C PRO A 342 36.19 -41.20 -13.33
N GLU A 343 36.32 -42.43 -13.83
CA GLU A 343 36.94 -42.71 -15.14
C GLU A 343 36.20 -41.95 -16.26
N ALA A 344 34.87 -41.87 -16.18
CA ALA A 344 34.05 -41.13 -17.13
C ALA A 344 34.28 -39.60 -17.13
N ALA A 345 34.94 -39.04 -16.10
CA ALA A 345 35.40 -37.64 -16.05
C ALA A 345 36.93 -37.54 -16.09
N THR A 346 37.62 -38.56 -16.58
CA THR A 346 39.08 -38.58 -16.76
C THR A 346 39.41 -38.56 -18.25
N GLY A 347 40.18 -37.57 -18.70
CA GLY A 347 40.46 -37.37 -20.11
C GLY A 347 41.14 -36.04 -20.40
N PHE A 348 40.92 -35.48 -21.59
CA PHE A 348 41.38 -34.13 -21.91
C PHE A 348 40.63 -33.10 -21.06
N PHE A 349 41.26 -31.95 -20.82
CA PHE A 349 40.58 -30.85 -20.14
C PHE A 349 39.32 -30.45 -20.92
N ASP A 350 38.17 -30.64 -20.30
CA ASP A 350 36.88 -30.30 -20.88
C ASP A 350 35.87 -30.00 -19.76
N GLY A 351 34.78 -29.34 -20.11
CA GLY A 351 33.72 -28.97 -19.19
C GLY A 351 33.91 -27.61 -18.55
N ASN A 352 32.78 -27.09 -18.09
CA ASN A 352 32.67 -25.79 -17.45
C ASN A 352 32.21 -25.95 -16.00
N VAL A 353 32.63 -25.01 -15.15
CA VAL A 353 32.04 -24.88 -13.82
C VAL A 353 30.87 -23.92 -13.94
N SER A 354 29.66 -24.39 -13.60
CA SER A 354 28.44 -23.58 -13.69
C SER A 354 28.54 -22.31 -12.82
N PRO A 355 27.83 -21.22 -13.16
CA PRO A 355 27.82 -19.99 -12.36
C PRO A 355 27.43 -20.25 -10.88
N LEU A 356 26.44 -21.12 -10.64
CA LEU A 356 26.01 -21.49 -9.29
C LEU A 356 27.10 -22.24 -8.52
N THR A 357 27.78 -23.19 -9.16
CA THR A 357 28.93 -23.88 -8.53
C THR A 357 30.04 -22.89 -8.19
N ARG A 358 30.38 -21.96 -9.10
CA ARG A 358 31.41 -20.94 -8.86
C ARG A 358 31.03 -20.05 -7.68
N LEU A 359 29.76 -19.65 -7.58
CA LEU A 359 29.26 -18.86 -6.45
C LEU A 359 29.42 -19.63 -5.14
N LEU A 360 29.04 -20.91 -5.09
CA LEU A 360 29.20 -21.74 -3.89
C LEU A 360 30.67 -21.95 -3.51
N LEU A 361 31.55 -22.20 -4.49
CA LEU A 361 32.98 -22.37 -4.25
C LEU A 361 33.69 -21.06 -3.88
N ARG A 362 33.17 -19.90 -4.30
CA ARG A 362 33.69 -18.59 -3.88
C ARG A 362 33.52 -18.37 -2.38
N GLY A 363 32.42 -18.83 -1.81
CA GLY A 363 32.14 -18.83 -0.37
C GLY A 363 32.94 -19.86 0.43
N ALA A 364 33.93 -20.53 -0.19
CA ALA A 364 34.84 -21.43 0.50
C ALA A 364 35.73 -20.67 1.51
N ASP A 365 35.96 -21.26 2.69
CA ASP A 365 36.91 -20.72 3.68
C ASP A 365 38.37 -20.88 3.22
N ASP A 366 38.60 -21.74 2.22
CA ASP A 366 39.91 -22.00 1.64
C ASP A 366 40.30 -20.94 0.59
N LYS A 367 41.36 -20.20 0.92
CA LYS A 367 41.92 -19.16 0.04
C LYS A 367 42.44 -19.73 -1.29
N ALA A 368 42.90 -20.99 -1.34
CA ALA A 368 43.38 -21.59 -2.57
C ALA A 368 42.22 -21.80 -3.55
N THR A 369 41.09 -22.32 -3.07
CA THR A 369 39.83 -22.47 -3.81
C THR A 369 39.34 -21.12 -4.35
N THR A 370 39.22 -20.08 -3.50
CA THR A 370 38.73 -18.76 -3.94
C THR A 370 39.65 -18.15 -5.02
N LYS A 371 40.98 -18.29 -4.85
CA LYS A 371 41.96 -17.83 -5.86
C LYS A 371 41.81 -18.61 -7.18
N ALA A 372 41.61 -19.91 -7.11
CA ALA A 372 41.43 -20.75 -8.29
C ALA A 372 40.14 -20.39 -9.05
N ILE A 373 39.02 -20.24 -8.37
CA ILE A 373 37.75 -19.84 -9.00
C ILE A 373 37.83 -18.45 -9.64
N ASN A 374 38.52 -17.50 -9.00
CA ASN A 374 38.71 -16.17 -9.59
C ASN A 374 39.58 -16.18 -10.87
N ARG A 375 40.56 -17.10 -10.96
CA ARG A 375 41.40 -17.31 -12.15
C ARG A 375 40.65 -18.04 -13.27
N LEU A 376 39.66 -18.86 -12.96
CA LEU A 376 38.93 -19.65 -13.95
C LEU A 376 38.24 -18.73 -14.97
N ALA A 377 38.54 -18.95 -16.25
CA ALA A 377 37.90 -18.24 -17.36
C ALA A 377 36.45 -18.71 -17.56
N ASP A 378 35.69 -18.00 -18.40
CA ASP A 378 34.30 -18.37 -18.69
C ASP A 378 34.23 -19.72 -19.41
N ASP A 379 35.13 -19.96 -20.37
CA ASP A 379 35.31 -21.22 -21.12
C ASP A 379 35.88 -22.39 -20.28
N GLY A 380 35.87 -22.26 -18.95
CA GLY A 380 36.15 -23.35 -18.02
C GLY A 380 37.52 -24.00 -18.20
N PHE A 381 37.54 -25.33 -18.31
CA PHE A 381 38.75 -26.13 -18.39
C PHE A 381 39.34 -26.19 -19.80
N ALA A 382 38.58 -25.88 -20.84
CA ALA A 382 39.00 -26.05 -22.25
C ALA A 382 40.23 -25.21 -22.65
N ARG A 383 40.53 -24.13 -21.93
CA ARG A 383 41.71 -23.28 -22.18
C ARG A 383 42.98 -23.70 -21.43
N LEU A 384 42.89 -24.73 -20.57
CA LEU A 384 44.03 -25.18 -19.76
C LEU A 384 44.99 -26.01 -20.60
N ASN A 385 46.30 -25.88 -20.34
CA ASN A 385 47.32 -26.64 -21.05
C ASN A 385 47.64 -27.95 -20.29
N PRO A 386 47.38 -29.14 -20.87
CA PRO A 386 47.65 -30.43 -20.21
C PRO A 386 49.14 -30.72 -20.00
N ASN A 387 50.04 -29.94 -20.61
CA ASN A 387 51.49 -30.07 -20.42
C ASN A 387 52.08 -29.07 -19.41
N ASN A 388 51.24 -28.22 -18.80
CA ASN A 388 51.66 -27.23 -17.83
C ASN A 388 51.30 -27.72 -16.42
N ASP A 389 52.32 -28.00 -15.59
CA ASP A 389 52.13 -28.47 -14.22
C ASP A 389 51.26 -27.53 -13.38
N GLY A 390 51.35 -26.21 -13.60
CA GLY A 390 50.54 -25.22 -12.89
C GLY A 390 49.06 -25.21 -13.31
N ASP A 391 48.73 -25.68 -14.52
CA ASP A 391 47.35 -25.84 -14.97
C ASP A 391 46.76 -27.18 -14.48
N ILE A 392 47.59 -28.23 -14.38
CA ILE A 392 47.22 -29.51 -13.77
C ILE A 392 46.91 -29.33 -12.28
N GLU A 393 47.78 -28.65 -11.53
CA GLU A 393 47.57 -28.37 -10.10
C GLU A 393 46.32 -27.48 -9.88
N PHE A 394 46.13 -26.49 -10.74
CA PHE A 394 44.95 -25.64 -10.72
C PHE A 394 43.66 -26.44 -10.95
N ALA A 395 43.65 -27.30 -11.97
CA ALA A 395 42.51 -28.16 -12.27
C ALA A 395 42.20 -29.14 -11.13
N ALA A 396 43.23 -29.75 -10.56
CA ALA A 396 43.13 -30.61 -9.40
C ALA A 396 42.54 -29.88 -8.19
N THR A 397 42.94 -28.63 -7.95
CA THR A 397 42.39 -27.80 -6.88
C THR A 397 40.90 -27.57 -7.08
N VAL A 398 40.47 -27.12 -8.26
CA VAL A 398 39.05 -26.84 -8.53
C VAL A 398 38.19 -28.11 -8.44
N ALA A 399 38.65 -29.21 -9.05
CA ALA A 399 37.94 -30.49 -9.04
C ALA A 399 37.89 -31.11 -7.62
N GLY A 400 38.96 -30.98 -6.85
CA GLY A 400 39.01 -31.38 -5.44
C GLY A 400 38.03 -30.59 -4.58
N SER A 401 38.02 -29.26 -4.71
CA SER A 401 37.08 -28.39 -3.98
C SER A 401 35.63 -28.64 -4.38
N LEU A 402 35.36 -28.97 -5.65
CA LEU A 402 34.03 -29.37 -6.10
C LEU A 402 33.57 -30.66 -5.41
N ARG A 403 34.43 -31.68 -5.33
CA ARG A 403 34.11 -32.91 -4.62
C ARG A 403 33.89 -32.66 -3.12
N GLU A 404 34.73 -31.84 -2.50
CA GLU A 404 34.55 -31.47 -1.09
C GLU A 404 33.21 -30.74 -0.88
N LEU A 405 32.82 -29.84 -1.79
CA LEU A 405 31.51 -29.18 -1.77
C LEU A 405 30.38 -30.21 -1.83
N MET A 406 30.46 -31.17 -2.76
CA MET A 406 29.46 -32.24 -2.86
C MET A 406 29.34 -33.04 -1.55
N GLU A 407 30.47 -33.43 -0.96
CA GLU A 407 30.47 -34.16 0.31
C GLU A 407 29.89 -33.31 1.45
N ARG A 408 30.23 -32.01 1.51
CA ARG A 408 29.63 -31.10 2.50
C ARG A 408 28.13 -31.00 2.36
N ILE A 409 27.61 -30.87 1.13
CA ILE A 409 26.16 -30.85 0.87
C ILE A 409 25.52 -32.17 1.29
N SER A 410 26.15 -33.31 1.02
CA SER A 410 25.66 -34.62 1.46
C SER A 410 25.57 -34.76 3.00
N PHE A 411 26.55 -34.23 3.75
CA PHE A 411 26.57 -34.34 5.22
C PHE A 411 25.79 -33.25 5.96
N ASP A 412 25.96 -31.99 5.59
CA ASP A 412 25.31 -30.86 6.27
C ASP A 412 23.96 -30.49 5.66
N GLY A 413 23.62 -31.10 4.54
CA GLY A 413 22.39 -30.82 3.81
C GLY A 413 22.35 -29.41 3.23
N GLN A 414 21.18 -28.79 3.34
CA GLN A 414 20.92 -27.45 2.83
C GLN A 414 21.75 -26.37 3.54
N THR A 415 22.16 -26.60 4.79
CA THR A 415 23.00 -25.65 5.56
C THR A 415 24.32 -25.35 4.85
N ALA A 416 24.96 -26.36 4.26
CA ALA A 416 26.19 -26.13 3.48
C ALA A 416 25.98 -25.21 2.28
N ILE A 417 24.82 -25.29 1.61
CA ILE A 417 24.49 -24.41 0.49
C ILE A 417 24.26 -22.99 1.00
N VAL A 418 23.44 -22.85 2.03
CA VAL A 418 23.09 -21.56 2.65
C VAL A 418 24.34 -20.83 3.14
N ASP A 419 25.20 -21.50 3.91
CA ASP A 419 26.43 -20.90 4.46
C ASP A 419 27.34 -20.38 3.34
N ARG A 420 27.50 -21.15 2.26
CA ARG A 420 28.34 -20.76 1.10
C ARG A 420 27.76 -19.58 0.32
N LEU A 421 26.44 -19.50 0.17
CA LEU A 421 25.77 -18.37 -0.48
C LEU A 421 25.88 -17.09 0.37
N VAL A 422 25.67 -17.21 1.68
CA VAL A 422 25.78 -16.08 2.61
C VAL A 422 27.21 -15.57 2.69
N ALA A 423 28.20 -16.47 2.77
CA ALA A 423 29.62 -16.11 2.66
C ALA A 423 29.97 -15.44 1.33
N SER A 424 29.18 -15.68 0.28
CA SER A 424 29.32 -15.05 -1.03
C SER A 424 28.57 -13.73 -1.16
N GLY A 425 27.94 -13.20 -0.11
CA GLY A 425 27.26 -11.90 -0.11
C GLY A 425 25.77 -11.95 -0.48
N ILE A 426 25.16 -13.14 -0.52
CA ILE A 426 23.71 -13.30 -0.68
C ILE A 426 23.04 -13.18 0.69
N LYS A 427 21.90 -12.50 0.77
CA LYS A 427 21.12 -12.39 2.01
C LYS A 427 20.61 -13.77 2.45
N GLN A 428 20.54 -13.97 3.78
CA GLN A 428 20.11 -15.23 4.40
C GLN A 428 18.76 -15.74 3.86
N GLU A 429 17.77 -14.86 3.71
CA GLU A 429 16.45 -15.20 3.21
C GLU A 429 16.51 -15.79 1.78
N THR A 430 17.14 -15.08 0.84
CA THR A 430 17.33 -15.55 -0.53
C THR A 430 18.16 -16.82 -0.62
N ALA A 431 19.19 -16.97 0.22
CA ALA A 431 19.96 -18.20 0.32
C ALA A 431 19.10 -19.40 0.77
N ASN A 432 18.20 -19.18 1.75
CA ASN A 432 17.26 -20.21 2.19
C ASN A 432 16.28 -20.60 1.07
N HIS A 433 15.74 -19.64 0.32
CA HIS A 433 14.84 -19.91 -0.81
C HIS A 433 15.52 -20.75 -1.89
N LEU A 434 16.79 -20.44 -2.23
CA LEU A 434 17.53 -21.22 -3.21
C LEU A 434 17.75 -22.67 -2.72
N ALA A 435 18.12 -22.83 -1.45
CA ALA A 435 18.39 -24.13 -0.85
C ALA A 435 17.12 -24.98 -0.66
N GLN A 436 15.96 -24.37 -0.38
CA GLN A 436 14.68 -25.07 -0.16
C GLN A 436 14.26 -25.94 -1.33
N SER A 437 14.50 -25.48 -2.57
CA SER A 437 14.16 -26.23 -3.78
C SER A 437 14.99 -27.51 -3.95
N PHE A 438 16.14 -27.60 -3.27
CA PHE A 438 17.16 -28.60 -3.52
C PHE A 438 17.15 -29.73 -2.48
N SER A 439 17.16 -30.98 -2.95
CA SER A 439 17.29 -32.17 -2.10
C SER A 439 18.76 -32.60 -1.98
N PRO A 440 19.37 -32.57 -0.78
CA PRO A 440 20.74 -33.04 -0.59
C PRO A 440 20.94 -34.53 -0.89
N GLN A 441 19.90 -35.35 -0.78
CA GLN A 441 19.96 -36.78 -1.14
C GLN A 441 20.31 -37.00 -2.61
N LEU A 442 20.01 -36.03 -3.48
CA LEU A 442 20.40 -36.09 -4.89
C LEU A 442 21.92 -36.05 -5.06
N VAL A 443 22.62 -35.24 -4.25
CA VAL A 443 24.09 -35.19 -4.22
C VAL A 443 24.64 -36.46 -3.62
N ASP A 444 24.02 -36.96 -2.56
CA ASP A 444 24.43 -38.19 -1.89
C ASP A 444 24.44 -39.38 -2.87
N GLY A 445 23.32 -39.59 -3.57
CA GLY A 445 23.23 -40.63 -4.59
C GLY A 445 24.10 -40.35 -5.82
N ALA A 446 24.48 -39.11 -6.10
CA ALA A 446 25.46 -38.79 -7.13
C ALA A 446 26.89 -39.18 -6.67
N ILE A 447 27.23 -38.93 -5.40
CA ILE A 447 28.54 -39.30 -4.85
C ILE A 447 28.76 -40.81 -4.93
N GLU A 448 27.78 -41.59 -4.46
CA GLU A 448 27.84 -43.05 -4.49
C GLU A 448 27.99 -43.59 -5.92
N ARG A 449 27.30 -42.97 -6.88
CA ARG A 449 27.29 -43.46 -8.26
C ARG A 449 28.50 -43.05 -9.08
N TRP A 450 29.02 -41.83 -8.86
CA TRP A 450 30.10 -41.27 -9.67
C TRP A 450 31.47 -41.57 -9.07
N PHE A 451 31.62 -41.50 -7.75
CA PHE A 451 32.91 -41.70 -7.08
C PHE A 451 33.03 -43.08 -6.42
N GLY A 452 31.92 -43.78 -6.18
CA GLY A 452 31.87 -45.09 -5.51
C GLY A 452 32.12 -45.00 -4.00
N GLU A 453 33.29 -44.51 -3.61
CA GLU A 453 33.71 -44.38 -2.21
C GLU A 453 33.89 -42.91 -1.79
N ARG A 454 33.50 -42.62 -0.54
CA ARG A 454 33.66 -41.30 0.08
C ARG A 454 35.12 -40.98 0.39
N SER A 455 35.51 -39.70 0.33
CA SER A 455 36.89 -39.27 0.59
C SER A 455 37.31 -39.43 2.06
N ALA A 456 38.60 -39.28 2.34
CA ALA A 456 39.12 -39.22 3.70
C ALA A 456 38.57 -38.04 4.53
N PHE A 457 38.17 -36.94 3.87
CA PHE A 457 37.49 -35.82 4.52
C PHE A 457 36.11 -36.25 5.04
N ALA A 458 35.32 -36.89 4.19
CA ALA A 458 34.02 -37.46 4.54
C ALA A 458 34.11 -38.50 5.68
N GLN A 459 35.10 -39.40 5.62
CA GLN A 459 35.33 -40.43 6.64
C GLN A 459 35.63 -39.83 8.02
N ARG A 460 36.50 -38.81 8.10
CA ARG A 460 36.79 -38.12 9.38
C ARG A 460 35.55 -37.43 9.95
N ARG A 461 34.73 -36.84 9.09
CA ARG A 461 33.52 -36.12 9.52
C ARG A 461 32.43 -37.07 10.01
N GLN A 462 32.25 -38.20 9.34
CA GLN A 462 31.33 -39.27 9.76
C GLN A 462 31.74 -39.86 11.12
N GLN A 463 33.04 -40.03 11.36
CA GLN A 463 33.53 -40.44 12.68
C GLN A 463 33.17 -39.40 13.75
N ALA A 464 33.41 -38.10 13.49
CA ALA A 464 33.06 -37.02 14.42
C ALA A 464 31.56 -36.94 14.74
N SER A 465 30.67 -37.20 13.76
CA SER A 465 29.22 -37.23 14.00
C SER A 465 28.77 -38.45 14.80
N VAL A 466 29.39 -39.62 14.57
CA VAL A 466 29.12 -40.85 15.35
C VAL A 466 29.56 -40.68 16.80
N PHE A 467 30.72 -40.09 17.08
CA PHE A 467 31.15 -39.81 18.46
C PHE A 467 30.20 -38.85 19.19
N ARG A 468 29.65 -37.85 18.48
CA ARG A 468 28.62 -36.96 19.03
C ARG A 468 27.32 -37.72 19.34
N ALA A 469 26.89 -38.65 18.50
CA ALA A 469 25.71 -39.48 18.74
C ALA A 469 25.91 -40.51 19.88
N VAL A 470 27.10 -41.11 19.98
CA VAL A 470 27.46 -42.07 21.04
C VAL A 470 27.52 -41.39 22.41
N GLN A 471 27.91 -40.12 22.49
CA GLN A 471 27.82 -39.34 23.74
C GLN A 471 26.39 -39.15 24.26
N PHE A 472 25.37 -39.28 23.39
CA PHE A 472 23.96 -39.21 23.78
C PHE A 472 23.34 -40.59 24.11
N GLN A 473 24.11 -41.68 24.11
CA GLN A 473 23.56 -43.04 24.26
C GLN A 473 24.31 -43.94 25.30
N LYS A 474 24.22 -43.55 26.60
CA LYS A 474 24.10 -44.35 27.86
C LYS A 474 25.23 -45.32 28.32
N PRO A 475 25.41 -45.67 29.64
CA PRO A 475 24.41 -46.13 30.65
C PRO A 475 24.40 -45.31 31.97
N GLY A 476 23.38 -45.31 32.82
CA GLY A 476 22.67 -46.46 33.41
C GLY A 476 23.36 -46.85 34.73
N ASP A 477 23.14 -46.04 35.75
CA ASP A 477 22.94 -46.28 37.19
C ASP A 477 23.72 -47.42 37.88
N ASP A 478 24.69 -47.09 38.75
CA ASP A 478 24.75 -47.60 40.14
C ASP A 478 25.88 -46.96 40.98
N GLU A 479 25.53 -46.67 42.24
CA GLU A 479 26.31 -46.25 43.43
C GLU A 479 26.94 -44.83 43.46
N LEU A 480 26.37 -43.83 44.15
CA LEU A 480 26.04 -43.64 45.59
C LEU A 480 27.14 -42.88 46.38
N LEU A 481 26.69 -41.79 47.02
CA LEU A 481 27.29 -41.03 48.14
C LEU A 481 28.40 -40.04 47.75
N GLU A 482 28.41 -38.77 48.14
CA GLU A 482 27.83 -38.13 49.33
C GLU A 482 27.75 -36.58 49.20
N GLN A 483 26.71 -35.99 49.82
CA GLN A 483 26.67 -34.68 50.53
C GLN A 483 26.87 -33.39 49.71
N ASP A 484 25.80 -32.64 49.47
CA ASP A 484 25.11 -31.69 50.39
C ASP A 484 25.64 -30.29 50.09
N ASP A 485 24.78 -29.42 49.53
CA ASP A 485 24.23 -28.31 50.30
C ASP A 485 23.49 -27.27 49.43
N LEU A 486 22.22 -27.11 49.79
CA LEU A 486 21.54 -25.83 50.00
C LEU A 486 20.83 -25.09 48.84
N LEU A 487 19.49 -25.21 48.97
CA LEU A 487 18.54 -24.10 49.17
C LEU A 487 17.94 -23.42 47.92
N ALA A 488 16.71 -23.85 47.59
CA ALA A 488 15.47 -23.36 48.20
C ALA A 488 14.43 -22.75 47.23
N GLY A 489 13.26 -23.43 47.21
CA GLY A 489 11.93 -22.85 47.39
C GLY A 489 11.17 -22.54 46.09
N ASP A 490 10.29 -23.42 45.59
CA ASP A 490 8.92 -23.76 46.04
C ASP A 490 7.84 -22.86 45.42
N ASP A 491 6.95 -23.44 44.59
CA ASP A 491 5.55 -23.71 45.00
C ASP A 491 4.76 -24.52 43.92
N LEU A 492 4.61 -25.82 44.19
CA LEU A 492 3.35 -26.56 44.46
C LEU A 492 2.03 -25.74 44.39
N LEU A 493 0.82 -26.16 43.96
CA LEU A 493 0.09 -27.41 43.64
C LEU A 493 -1.17 -26.97 42.81
N VAL A 494 -1.92 -27.81 42.10
CA VAL A 494 -3.13 -28.57 42.54
C VAL A 494 -3.84 -28.99 41.21
N GLY A 495 -4.41 -30.18 41.00
CA GLY A 495 -4.65 -31.30 41.90
C GLY A 495 -5.34 -32.49 41.20
N ASN A 496 -5.01 -33.65 41.76
CA ASN A 496 -5.65 -34.96 41.96
C ASN A 496 -7.01 -35.40 41.36
N ASP A 497 -7.00 -36.72 41.16
CA ASP A 497 -7.98 -37.76 41.57
C ASP A 497 -9.08 -38.20 40.59
N LEU A 498 -9.03 -39.48 40.17
CA LEU A 498 -9.89 -40.53 40.75
C LEU A 498 -9.63 -41.93 40.18
N LEU A 499 -9.59 -42.89 41.11
CA LEU A 499 -9.36 -44.33 41.01
C LEU A 499 -10.55 -45.13 40.45
N GLY A 500 -10.24 -46.36 40.01
CA GLY A 500 -11.14 -47.52 39.92
C GLY A 500 -11.29 -48.01 38.47
N GLY A 501 -10.78 -49.16 38.04
CA GLY A 501 -10.71 -50.46 38.70
C GLY A 501 -11.63 -51.41 37.93
N ASP A 502 -11.06 -52.46 37.35
CA ASP A 502 -11.64 -53.80 37.05
C ASP A 502 -11.17 -54.35 35.70
N ASP A 503 -10.09 -55.13 35.77
CA ASP A 503 -9.87 -56.31 34.92
C ASP A 503 -10.64 -57.48 35.56
N PRO A 504 -11.20 -58.42 34.78
CA PRO A 504 -10.47 -59.70 34.73
C PRO A 504 -10.57 -60.47 33.41
N LEU A 505 -9.41 -61.00 33.01
CA LEU A 505 -9.11 -62.39 32.64
C LEU A 505 -9.96 -63.08 31.55
N GLY A 506 -9.26 -63.57 30.52
CA GLY A 506 -9.72 -64.69 29.70
C GLY A 506 -8.80 -64.96 28.52
N GLY A 507 -7.79 -65.80 28.72
CA GLY A 507 -6.92 -66.28 27.64
C GLY A 507 -7.66 -67.24 26.70
N ASP A 508 -7.24 -67.27 25.44
CA ASP A 508 -6.88 -68.53 24.79
C ASP A 508 -6.08 -68.27 23.51
N ALA A 509 -4.98 -69.01 23.39
CA ALA A 509 -4.19 -69.12 22.18
C ALA A 509 -4.87 -70.13 21.26
N LEU A 510 -5.10 -69.78 19.99
CA LEU A 510 -5.28 -70.79 18.93
C LEU A 510 -4.60 -70.35 17.63
N LEU A 511 -3.56 -71.11 17.32
CA LEU A 511 -2.93 -71.30 16.03
C LEU A 511 -3.97 -71.64 14.95
N GLY A 512 -3.79 -71.12 13.74
CA GLY A 512 -4.57 -71.48 12.56
C GLY A 512 -3.96 -70.89 11.30
N ASP A 513 -3.02 -71.64 10.74
CA ASP A 513 -2.57 -71.58 9.35
C ASP A 513 -3.73 -71.98 8.41
N ASP A 514 -3.55 -71.75 7.11
CA ASP A 514 -4.46 -72.08 5.99
C ASP A 514 -5.54 -71.06 5.63
N LEU A 515 -5.26 -70.22 4.62
CA LEU A 515 -6.18 -69.97 3.49
C LEU A 515 -5.38 -69.53 2.25
N LEU A 516 -4.72 -70.50 1.60
CA LEU A 516 -4.42 -70.44 0.17
C LEU A 516 -5.66 -70.92 -0.59
N GLY A 517 -6.30 -70.00 -1.31
CA GLY A 517 -7.41 -70.26 -2.22
C GLY A 517 -7.06 -69.71 -3.60
N ASP A 518 -6.71 -70.65 -4.47
CA ASP A 518 -6.51 -70.54 -5.91
C ASP A 518 -7.81 -70.13 -6.61
N ASP A 519 -7.75 -69.11 -7.47
CA ASP A 519 -8.57 -68.91 -8.67
C ASP A 519 -8.51 -67.43 -9.07
N LEU A 520 -7.93 -67.16 -10.25
CA LEU A 520 -8.46 -66.25 -11.28
C LEU A 520 -7.42 -66.13 -12.41
N LEU A 521 -7.21 -67.26 -13.10
CA LEU A 521 -6.66 -67.26 -14.46
C LEU A 521 -7.83 -67.05 -15.43
N GLY A 522 -7.92 -65.83 -15.97
CA GLY A 522 -8.86 -65.45 -17.03
C GLY A 522 -8.10 -64.95 -18.25
N ASP A 523 -7.97 -65.87 -19.19
CA ASP A 523 -7.59 -65.81 -20.60
C ASP A 523 -8.10 -64.56 -21.35
N ASP A 524 -7.20 -63.78 -21.97
CA ASP A 524 -7.48 -63.05 -23.23
C ASP A 524 -6.18 -62.53 -23.88
N LEU A 525 -5.41 -63.40 -24.55
CA LEU A 525 -4.37 -62.99 -25.49
C LEU A 525 -4.23 -64.02 -26.61
N LEU A 526 -5.14 -63.99 -27.59
CA LEU A 526 -4.86 -64.46 -28.95
C LEU A 526 -5.63 -63.61 -29.98
N GLY A 527 -4.86 -62.93 -30.83
CA GLY A 527 -5.34 -62.20 -31.99
C GLY A 527 -4.17 -61.89 -32.90
N ASP A 528 -3.84 -62.88 -33.73
CA ASP A 528 -2.83 -62.86 -34.79
C ASP A 528 -3.00 -61.66 -35.74
N ASP A 529 -1.86 -61.15 -36.23
CA ASP A 529 -1.63 -60.95 -37.67
C ASP A 529 -0.17 -60.55 -37.90
N ASP A 530 0.61 -61.53 -38.36
CA ASP A 530 2.01 -61.37 -38.77
C ASP A 530 2.12 -61.90 -40.20
N LEU A 531 1.94 -61.06 -41.22
CA LEU A 531 2.33 -61.37 -42.61
C LEU A 531 2.57 -60.08 -43.43
N LEU A 532 3.85 -59.75 -43.66
CA LEU A 532 4.49 -59.48 -44.97
C LEU A 532 5.62 -58.42 -44.88
N GLY A 533 6.87 -58.86 -45.07
CA GLY A 533 7.96 -58.00 -45.59
C GLY A 533 9.30 -58.04 -44.85
N GLY A 534 9.97 -59.20 -44.81
CA GLY A 534 11.36 -59.29 -44.30
C GLY A 534 12.39 -58.84 -45.34
N ASP A 535 13.25 -57.89 -44.96
CA ASP A 535 14.47 -57.50 -45.69
C ASP A 535 15.56 -58.58 -45.48
N PRO A 536 16.10 -59.20 -46.55
CA PRO A 536 17.11 -60.25 -46.47
C PRO A 536 18.52 -59.76 -46.08
N LEU A 537 18.70 -58.51 -45.63
CA LEU A 537 19.98 -57.97 -45.12
C LEU A 537 20.02 -57.72 -43.61
N ALA A 538 18.99 -58.10 -42.85
CA ALA A 538 19.02 -58.00 -41.40
C ALA A 538 19.91 -59.10 -40.77
N VAL A 539 21.12 -58.71 -40.37
CA VAL A 539 22.04 -59.53 -39.57
C VAL A 539 21.40 -59.88 -38.23
N GLN A 540 21.38 -61.17 -37.90
CA GLN A 540 20.85 -61.69 -36.65
C GLN A 540 21.72 -61.28 -35.45
N ASP A 541 21.11 -60.46 -34.60
CA ASP A 541 21.20 -60.33 -33.15
C ASP A 541 22.35 -61.07 -32.42
N THR A 542 23.33 -60.31 -31.95
CA THR A 542 24.06 -60.63 -30.72
C THR A 542 23.46 -59.81 -29.59
N SER A 543 22.49 -60.39 -28.89
CA SER A 543 22.06 -60.07 -27.52
C SER A 543 22.45 -58.67 -27.03
N GLU A 544 21.69 -57.64 -27.42
CA GLU A 544 21.82 -56.33 -26.78
C GLU A 544 21.42 -56.45 -25.29
N PRO A 545 22.24 -55.97 -24.35
CA PRO A 545 21.81 -55.87 -22.96
C PRO A 545 20.64 -54.89 -22.93
N LYS A 546 19.49 -55.30 -22.36
CA LYS A 546 18.33 -54.43 -22.12
C LYS A 546 18.82 -53.09 -21.58
N SER A 547 18.89 -52.09 -22.46
CA SER A 547 19.29 -50.73 -22.13
C SER A 547 18.39 -50.26 -21.01
N LYS A 548 18.95 -50.04 -19.81
CA LYS A 548 18.20 -49.47 -18.68
C LYS A 548 17.58 -48.16 -19.19
N LYS A 549 16.24 -48.08 -19.22
CA LYS A 549 15.53 -46.88 -19.67
C LYS A 549 16.13 -45.65 -19.00
N ARG A 550 16.75 -44.78 -19.81
CA ARG A 550 17.40 -43.55 -19.36
C ARG A 550 16.37 -42.62 -18.71
N PHE A 551 16.79 -41.87 -17.69
CA PHE A 551 15.98 -40.81 -17.11
C PHE A 551 15.73 -39.73 -18.16
N ASP A 552 14.46 -39.46 -18.46
CA ASP A 552 14.01 -38.45 -19.42
C ASP A 552 13.38 -37.31 -18.64
N ALA A 553 14.14 -36.23 -18.45
CA ALA A 553 13.72 -35.09 -17.66
C ALA A 553 12.50 -34.39 -18.25
N ASP A 554 12.36 -34.33 -19.58
CA ASP A 554 11.23 -33.65 -20.22
C ASP A 554 9.91 -34.38 -20.00
N ARG A 555 9.96 -35.71 -20.01
CA ARG A 555 8.79 -36.52 -19.70
C ARG A 555 8.51 -36.58 -18.19
N MET A 556 9.54 -36.70 -17.37
CA MET A 556 9.41 -37.04 -15.93
C MET A 556 9.33 -35.82 -15.01
N LEU A 557 9.83 -34.65 -15.42
CA LEU A 557 9.83 -33.41 -14.62
C LEU A 557 9.01 -32.30 -15.29
N LYS A 558 7.77 -32.62 -15.69
CA LYS A 558 6.86 -31.62 -16.29
C LYS A 558 6.58 -30.42 -15.38
N SER A 559 6.61 -30.62 -14.07
CA SER A 559 6.43 -29.58 -13.05
C SER A 559 7.76 -28.98 -12.58
N GLY A 560 8.85 -29.21 -13.31
CA GLY A 560 10.19 -28.80 -12.93
C GLY A 560 10.78 -29.63 -11.80
N GLY A 561 12.03 -29.35 -11.46
CA GLY A 561 12.74 -30.00 -10.36
C GLY A 561 14.21 -30.31 -10.65
N TRP A 562 14.93 -30.67 -9.60
CA TRP A 562 16.32 -31.10 -9.67
C TRP A 562 16.42 -32.57 -10.07
N TYR A 563 17.38 -32.89 -10.93
CA TYR A 563 17.68 -34.26 -11.34
C TYR A 563 19.18 -34.47 -11.56
N ARG A 564 19.56 -35.75 -11.54
CA ARG A 564 20.91 -36.21 -11.84
C ARG A 564 20.99 -36.66 -13.29
N ASP A 565 21.86 -36.03 -14.07
CA ASP A 565 22.24 -36.43 -15.42
C ASP A 565 23.54 -37.23 -15.36
N ASP A 566 23.42 -38.55 -15.25
CA ASP A 566 24.58 -39.47 -15.17
C ASP A 566 25.44 -39.46 -16.43
N THR A 567 24.87 -39.09 -17.57
CA THR A 567 25.59 -38.99 -18.86
C THR A 567 26.51 -37.80 -18.91
N ARG A 568 26.10 -36.67 -18.30
CA ARG A 568 26.92 -35.46 -18.19
C ARG A 568 27.67 -35.36 -16.86
N LEU A 569 27.47 -36.32 -15.95
CA LEU A 569 27.94 -36.28 -14.57
C LEU A 569 27.58 -34.94 -13.91
N ALA A 570 26.31 -34.55 -14.05
CA ALA A 570 25.81 -33.25 -13.62
C ALA A 570 24.51 -33.36 -12.80
N ILE A 571 24.31 -32.40 -11.90
CA ILE A 571 23.05 -32.14 -11.20
C ILE A 571 22.47 -30.87 -11.78
N ARG A 572 21.30 -31.02 -12.39
CA ARG A 572 20.62 -29.99 -13.15
C ARG A 572 19.23 -29.73 -12.61
N TYR A 573 18.76 -28.51 -12.77
CA TYR A 573 17.41 -28.09 -12.53
C TYR A 573 16.67 -28.01 -13.85
N ARG A 574 15.39 -28.37 -13.89
CA ARG A 574 14.48 -28.07 -15.00
C ARG A 574 13.42 -27.10 -14.49
N GLY A 575 13.20 -26.00 -15.20
CA GLY A 575 12.15 -25.03 -14.84
C GLY A 575 10.74 -25.60 -15.02
N SER A 576 9.82 -25.13 -14.18
CA SER A 576 8.41 -25.53 -14.18
C SER A 576 7.51 -24.69 -15.09
N GLY A 577 7.91 -23.45 -15.39
CA GLY A 577 7.15 -22.48 -16.18
C GLY A 577 7.23 -21.08 -15.60
N HIS A 578 6.17 -20.28 -15.79
CA HIS A 578 6.05 -18.96 -15.16
C HIS A 578 6.02 -19.06 -13.63
N ALA A 579 6.60 -18.07 -12.95
CA ALA A 579 6.71 -18.00 -11.49
C ALA A 579 7.44 -19.19 -10.83
N ASP A 580 8.39 -19.81 -11.55
CA ASP A 580 9.24 -20.88 -11.01
C ASP A 580 10.04 -20.39 -9.78
N PRO A 581 9.87 -21.00 -8.59
CA PRO A 581 10.50 -20.50 -7.36
C PRO A 581 12.04 -20.53 -7.39
N SER A 582 12.63 -21.52 -8.07
CA SER A 582 14.08 -21.69 -8.08
C SER A 582 14.72 -20.68 -9.01
N LEU A 583 14.13 -20.46 -10.20
CA LEU A 583 14.61 -19.43 -11.13
C LEU A 583 14.44 -18.03 -10.53
N VAL A 584 13.31 -17.76 -9.88
CA VAL A 584 13.09 -16.48 -9.16
C VAL A 584 14.17 -16.26 -8.10
N ALA A 585 14.43 -17.25 -7.24
CA ALA A 585 15.44 -17.15 -6.20
C ALA A 585 16.86 -16.91 -6.76
N VAL A 586 17.20 -17.55 -7.90
CA VAL A 586 18.49 -17.33 -8.58
C VAL A 586 18.61 -15.93 -9.15
N ILE A 587 17.54 -15.39 -9.75
CA ILE A 587 17.53 -14.04 -10.29
C ILE A 587 17.66 -13.01 -9.18
N GLU A 588 16.96 -13.21 -8.06
CA GLU A 588 17.09 -12.35 -6.89
C GLU A 588 18.48 -12.41 -6.25
N ALA A 589 19.09 -13.60 -6.20
CA ALA A 589 20.47 -13.76 -5.75
C ALA A 589 21.44 -12.99 -6.67
N ALA A 590 21.25 -13.09 -7.99
CA ALA A 590 22.05 -12.34 -8.96
C ALA A 590 21.90 -10.83 -8.75
N ALA A 591 20.67 -10.32 -8.61
CA ALA A 591 20.38 -8.89 -8.42
C ALA A 591 20.94 -8.30 -7.11
N GLN A 592 21.24 -9.14 -6.11
CA GLN A 592 21.90 -8.69 -4.87
C GLN A 592 23.41 -8.46 -5.04
N LEU A 593 24.02 -9.08 -6.05
CA LEU A 593 25.40 -8.84 -6.40
C LEU A 593 25.47 -7.65 -7.38
N GLY A 594 26.52 -6.83 -7.27
CA GLY A 594 26.69 -5.68 -8.16
C GLY A 594 26.79 -6.10 -9.64
N GLY A 595 26.38 -5.21 -10.56
CA GLY A 595 26.33 -5.53 -11.99
C GLY A 595 27.67 -5.82 -12.69
N LEU A 596 28.80 -5.69 -11.99
CA LEU A 596 30.13 -6.10 -12.46
C LEU A 596 30.54 -7.49 -11.94
N ASP A 597 29.73 -8.10 -11.06
CA ASP A 597 29.99 -9.43 -10.55
C ASP A 597 29.81 -10.48 -11.65
N LYS A 598 30.79 -11.38 -11.80
CA LYS A 598 30.77 -12.42 -12.84
C LYS A 598 29.54 -13.32 -12.73
N PHE A 599 29.09 -13.65 -11.51
CA PHE A 599 27.89 -14.46 -11.33
C PHE A 599 26.66 -13.72 -11.85
N ASN A 600 26.51 -12.44 -11.50
CA ASN A 600 25.40 -11.62 -11.99
C ASN A 600 25.37 -11.61 -13.53
N VAL A 601 26.47 -11.22 -14.18
CA VAL A 601 26.55 -11.13 -15.65
C VAL A 601 26.21 -12.47 -16.32
N GLN A 602 26.88 -13.55 -15.92
CA GLN A 602 26.64 -14.88 -16.52
C GLN A 602 25.20 -15.37 -16.28
N MET A 603 24.63 -15.09 -15.11
CA MET A 603 23.29 -15.55 -14.77
C MET A 603 22.21 -14.78 -15.54
N LEU A 604 22.38 -13.46 -15.75
CA LEU A 604 21.44 -12.65 -16.55
C LEU A 604 21.47 -13.02 -18.04
N GLU A 605 22.60 -13.52 -18.55
CA GLU A 605 22.74 -14.01 -19.93
C GLU A 605 22.19 -15.43 -20.13
N HIS A 606 22.06 -16.21 -19.06
CA HIS A 606 21.55 -17.58 -19.12
C HIS A 606 20.14 -17.62 -19.73
N LYS A 607 19.92 -18.51 -20.71
CA LYS A 607 18.67 -18.56 -21.50
C LYS A 607 17.40 -18.60 -20.63
N ALA A 608 17.35 -19.53 -19.67
CA ALA A 608 16.22 -19.67 -18.73
C ALA A 608 15.94 -18.39 -17.91
N VAL A 609 16.97 -17.63 -17.53
CA VAL A 609 16.82 -16.37 -16.78
C VAL A 609 16.42 -15.23 -17.71
N LYS A 610 17.09 -15.14 -18.87
CA LYS A 610 16.81 -14.14 -19.89
C LYS A 610 15.35 -14.19 -20.34
N ALA A 611 14.74 -15.37 -20.40
CA ALA A 611 13.31 -15.54 -20.68
C ALA A 611 12.42 -14.79 -19.66
N CYS A 612 12.75 -14.84 -18.36
CA CYS A 612 12.04 -14.07 -17.34
C CYS A 612 12.27 -12.57 -17.49
N LEU A 613 13.50 -12.15 -17.78
CA LEU A 613 13.91 -10.74 -17.85
C LEU A 613 13.38 -10.00 -19.08
N GLN A 614 12.94 -10.70 -20.13
CA GLN A 614 12.26 -10.09 -21.27
C GLN A 614 10.99 -9.34 -20.83
N CYS A 615 10.26 -9.89 -19.86
CA CYS A 615 9.08 -9.27 -19.28
C CYS A 615 9.41 -8.54 -17.96
N HIS A 616 10.30 -9.08 -17.13
CA HIS A 616 10.65 -8.52 -15.83
C HIS A 616 12.00 -7.77 -15.86
N ALA A 617 12.12 -6.77 -16.73
CA ALA A 617 13.39 -6.03 -16.92
C ALA A 617 13.93 -5.42 -15.62
N GLY A 618 13.06 -4.97 -14.71
CA GLY A 618 13.45 -4.41 -13.41
C GLY A 618 14.05 -5.44 -12.43
N ALA A 619 13.71 -6.72 -12.58
CA ALA A 619 14.15 -7.78 -11.66
C ALA A 619 15.66 -8.05 -11.72
N ALA A 620 16.33 -7.68 -12.81
CA ALA A 620 17.79 -7.76 -12.93
C ALA A 620 18.54 -6.76 -12.03
N SER A 621 17.91 -5.61 -11.77
CA SER A 621 18.55 -4.49 -11.04
C SER A 621 18.14 -4.42 -9.58
N TYR A 622 16.92 -4.88 -9.25
CA TYR A 622 16.41 -4.86 -7.89
C TYR A 622 15.67 -6.17 -7.59
N ALA A 623 16.15 -6.89 -6.58
CA ALA A 623 15.47 -8.08 -6.08
C ALA A 623 14.02 -7.72 -5.65
N GLY A 624 13.04 -8.46 -6.16
CA GLY A 624 11.64 -8.29 -5.82
C GLY A 624 10.78 -7.47 -6.81
N LEU A 625 11.35 -6.88 -7.88
CA LEU A 625 10.58 -6.18 -8.93
C LEU A 625 9.88 -7.14 -9.91
N TRP A 626 9.15 -8.11 -9.39
CA TRP A 626 8.36 -9.09 -10.17
C TRP A 626 6.96 -8.60 -10.53
N LYS A 627 6.45 -7.61 -9.79
CA LYS A 627 5.10 -7.10 -9.96
C LYS A 627 5.14 -5.66 -10.44
N SER A 628 4.17 -5.29 -11.27
CA SER A 628 3.82 -3.90 -11.54
C SER A 628 2.90 -3.39 -10.45
N GLU A 629 3.26 -2.29 -9.81
CA GLU A 629 2.34 -1.57 -8.93
C GLU A 629 1.51 -0.54 -9.73
N PRO A 630 0.25 -0.29 -9.36
CA PRO A 630 -0.52 0.80 -9.95
C PRO A 630 0.11 2.14 -9.56
N LEU A 631 0.73 2.85 -10.51
CA LEU A 631 1.27 4.20 -10.29
C LEU A 631 0.19 5.27 -10.12
N VAL A 632 -1.07 4.98 -10.45
CA VAL A 632 -2.18 5.95 -10.47
C VAL A 632 -3.36 5.38 -9.67
N GLY A 633 -3.93 6.19 -8.78
CA GLY A 633 -5.05 5.81 -7.91
C GLY A 633 -4.70 5.60 -6.43
N SER A 634 -3.43 5.82 -6.01
CA SER A 634 -3.10 5.89 -4.58
C SER A 634 -3.88 7.02 -3.91
N ARG A 635 -4.25 6.85 -2.64
CA ARG A 635 -5.03 7.83 -1.85
C ARG A 635 -4.41 9.25 -1.80
N SER A 636 -3.14 9.36 -2.20
CA SER A 636 -2.34 10.59 -2.27
C SER A 636 -2.48 11.42 -3.55
N GLN A 637 -3.33 11.03 -4.52
CA GLN A 637 -3.44 11.78 -5.79
C GLN A 637 -4.62 12.77 -5.79
N PHE A 638 -4.30 14.03 -6.13
CA PHE A 638 -5.25 15.15 -6.25
C PHE A 638 -6.21 15.03 -7.45
N THR A 639 -5.99 14.08 -8.36
CA THR A 639 -6.82 13.86 -9.55
C THR A 639 -7.37 12.45 -9.57
N LYS A 640 -8.61 12.29 -10.04
CA LYS A 640 -9.28 11.01 -10.24
C LYS A 640 -9.92 11.01 -11.62
N PHE A 641 -9.84 9.88 -12.32
CA PHE A 641 -10.63 9.62 -13.52
C PHE A 641 -11.42 8.33 -13.31
N SER A 642 -12.71 8.33 -13.66
CA SER A 642 -13.59 7.17 -13.55
C SER A 642 -14.03 6.74 -14.95
N HIS A 643 -13.76 5.49 -15.31
CA HIS A 643 -14.14 4.96 -16.62
C HIS A 643 -15.65 4.61 -16.68
N THR A 644 -16.28 4.32 -15.54
CA THR A 644 -17.69 3.88 -15.46
C THR A 644 -18.69 4.75 -16.23
N PRO A 645 -18.71 6.08 -16.07
CA PRO A 645 -19.67 6.93 -16.78
C PRO A 645 -19.41 6.94 -18.30
N HIS A 646 -18.15 6.80 -18.69
CA HIS A 646 -17.71 6.87 -20.08
C HIS A 646 -17.99 5.57 -20.83
N LEU A 647 -17.74 4.41 -20.20
CA LEU A 647 -17.99 3.09 -20.80
C LEU A 647 -19.48 2.78 -21.01
N ASN A 648 -20.37 3.51 -20.33
CA ASN A 648 -21.83 3.41 -20.54
C ASN A 648 -22.32 4.14 -21.81
N ILE A 649 -21.46 4.92 -22.47
CA ILE A 649 -21.78 5.64 -23.70
C ILE A 649 -21.31 4.79 -24.88
N ALA A 650 -22.23 4.40 -25.78
CA ALA A 650 -21.95 3.46 -26.86
C ALA A 650 -20.81 3.90 -27.82
N SER A 651 -20.59 5.21 -27.99
CA SER A 651 -19.48 5.73 -28.81
C SER A 651 -18.13 5.73 -28.09
N LEU A 652 -18.10 5.55 -26.77
CA LEU A 652 -16.91 5.59 -25.92
C LEU A 652 -16.60 4.23 -25.27
N SER A 653 -17.39 3.19 -25.58
CA SER A 653 -17.17 1.84 -25.04
C SER A 653 -15.91 1.17 -25.58
N ASP A 654 -15.39 1.63 -26.72
CA ASP A 654 -14.06 1.23 -27.21
C ASP A 654 -12.99 2.13 -26.55
N CYS A 655 -12.06 1.51 -25.81
CA CYS A 655 -10.95 2.21 -25.18
C CYS A 655 -10.13 3.06 -26.16
N LYS A 656 -10.10 2.68 -27.45
CA LYS A 656 -9.38 3.43 -28.51
C LYS A 656 -9.97 4.81 -28.79
N ALA A 657 -11.19 5.10 -28.32
CA ALA A 657 -11.78 6.43 -28.40
C ALA A 657 -10.92 7.47 -27.65
N CYS A 658 -10.32 7.10 -26.52
CA CYS A 658 -9.44 7.96 -25.72
C CYS A 658 -7.97 7.50 -25.77
N HIS A 659 -7.70 6.20 -25.88
CA HIS A 659 -6.35 5.64 -25.83
C HIS A 659 -5.85 5.22 -27.22
N GLN A 660 -5.35 6.19 -27.99
CA GLN A 660 -4.82 5.94 -29.32
C GLN A 660 -3.36 5.47 -29.24
N VAL A 661 -3.06 4.30 -29.78
CA VAL A 661 -1.69 3.79 -29.90
C VAL A 661 -0.99 4.51 -31.05
N GLN A 662 0.24 4.99 -30.84
CA GLN A 662 1.00 5.67 -31.90
C GLN A 662 1.24 4.73 -33.10
N SER A 663 0.90 5.19 -34.30
CA SER A 663 1.16 4.48 -35.56
C SER A 663 2.15 5.30 -36.42
N GLY A 664 3.23 4.66 -36.91
CA GLY A 664 4.07 5.25 -37.97
C GLY A 664 5.52 5.66 -37.67
N LEU A 665 6.20 5.14 -36.63
CA LEU A 665 7.66 5.30 -36.48
C LEU A 665 8.38 3.99 -36.84
N ASP A 666 9.34 4.08 -37.78
CA ASP A 666 10.19 2.95 -38.20
C ASP A 666 10.96 2.38 -37.01
N VAL A 667 10.75 1.08 -36.77
CA VAL A 667 11.25 0.27 -35.65
C VAL A 667 12.79 0.23 -35.59
N SER A 668 13.48 0.62 -36.67
CA SER A 668 14.94 0.60 -36.78
C SER A 668 15.67 1.78 -36.13
N THR A 669 14.97 2.79 -35.62
CA THR A 669 15.59 4.08 -35.22
C THR A 669 15.44 4.44 -33.74
N ILE A 670 14.87 3.57 -32.91
CA ILE A 670 14.40 3.98 -31.58
C ILE A 670 15.20 3.27 -30.47
N SER A 671 15.97 4.06 -29.71
CA SER A 671 16.60 3.63 -28.46
C SER A 671 15.55 3.42 -27.37
N SER A 672 15.86 2.54 -26.40
CA SER A 672 14.97 2.07 -25.32
C SER A 672 14.61 3.12 -24.25
N GLU A 673 14.89 4.40 -24.48
CA GLU A 673 14.62 5.47 -23.53
C GLU A 673 13.37 6.26 -23.95
N SER A 674 12.29 6.07 -23.20
CA SER A 674 11.03 6.84 -23.20
C SER A 674 10.26 6.95 -24.52
N ILE A 675 9.77 5.84 -25.07
CA ILE A 675 8.68 5.90 -26.05
C ILE A 675 7.34 5.91 -25.30
N ALA A 676 6.61 7.02 -25.35
CA ALA A 676 5.18 7.01 -25.05
C ALA A 676 4.48 6.16 -26.12
N GLU A 677 3.93 5.00 -25.75
CA GLU A 677 3.28 4.09 -26.71
C GLU A 677 1.92 4.62 -27.20
N PHE A 678 1.34 5.53 -26.43
CA PHE A 678 0.07 6.17 -26.69
C PHE A 678 0.27 7.64 -27.07
N VAL A 679 -0.67 8.14 -27.86
CA VAL A 679 -0.83 9.57 -28.12
C VAL A 679 -1.35 10.22 -26.82
N PRO A 680 -0.81 11.38 -26.40
CA PRO A 680 -1.36 12.15 -25.29
C PRO A 680 -2.85 12.46 -25.50
N ILE A 681 -3.65 12.34 -24.45
CA ILE A 681 -5.04 12.79 -24.44
C ILE A 681 -5.04 14.32 -24.35
N GLU A 682 -5.88 14.98 -25.12
CA GLU A 682 -5.98 16.44 -25.14
C GLU A 682 -7.20 16.94 -24.37
N GLN A 683 -7.16 18.21 -23.95
CA GLN A 683 -8.27 18.84 -23.24
C GLN A 683 -9.57 18.81 -24.06
N GLN A 684 -9.44 18.95 -25.38
CA GLN A 684 -10.54 18.96 -26.33
C GLN A 684 -11.31 17.63 -26.35
N ASP A 685 -10.65 16.50 -26.04
CA ASP A 685 -11.28 15.17 -25.99
C ASP A 685 -12.36 15.10 -24.89
N CYS A 686 -12.18 15.87 -23.81
CA CYS A 686 -13.12 15.95 -22.69
C CYS A 686 -14.13 17.10 -22.86
N ALA A 687 -13.69 18.24 -23.40
CA ALA A 687 -14.48 19.47 -23.48
C ALA A 687 -15.75 19.34 -24.35
N ALA A 688 -15.78 18.38 -25.27
CA ALA A 688 -16.97 18.09 -26.09
C ALA A 688 -18.18 17.63 -25.27
N CYS A 689 -17.96 16.99 -24.12
CA CYS A 689 -19.01 16.46 -23.26
C CYS A 689 -19.09 17.18 -21.89
N HIS A 690 -17.95 17.64 -21.37
CA HIS A 690 -17.84 18.32 -20.07
C HIS A 690 -17.98 19.82 -20.22
N HIS A 691 -19.22 20.30 -20.07
CA HIS A 691 -19.58 21.71 -20.10
C HIS A 691 -20.91 21.94 -19.40
N LYS A 692 -21.20 23.19 -19.01
CA LYS A 692 -22.41 23.60 -18.27
C LYS A 692 -23.75 23.03 -18.73
N ASN A 693 -23.93 22.77 -20.03
CA ASN A 693 -25.17 22.25 -20.62
C ASN A 693 -25.23 20.73 -20.85
N ALA A 694 -24.23 19.94 -20.43
CA ALA A 694 -24.18 18.49 -20.62
C ALA A 694 -23.62 17.80 -19.36
N ALA A 695 -22.48 17.13 -19.45
CA ALA A 695 -21.80 16.62 -18.25
C ALA A 695 -21.18 17.79 -17.49
N SER A 696 -21.29 17.75 -16.17
CA SER A 696 -20.74 18.77 -15.28
C SER A 696 -19.25 19.02 -15.57
N ASP A 697 -18.86 20.29 -15.60
CA ASP A 697 -17.48 20.78 -15.71
C ASP A 697 -16.90 21.20 -14.35
N SER A 698 -17.54 20.76 -13.25
CA SER A 698 -17.14 21.08 -11.89
C SER A 698 -15.80 20.48 -11.50
N CYS A 699 -14.98 21.26 -10.79
CA CYS A 699 -13.62 20.87 -10.42
C CYS A 699 -13.61 19.60 -9.55
N VAL A 700 -14.59 19.44 -8.66
CA VAL A 700 -14.71 18.32 -7.70
C VAL A 700 -15.12 16.99 -8.33
N ASP A 701 -15.54 17.01 -9.60
CA ASP A 701 -15.81 15.80 -10.38
C ASP A 701 -14.50 15.10 -10.80
N CYS A 702 -13.44 15.87 -11.06
CA CYS A 702 -12.13 15.36 -11.49
C CYS A 702 -11.05 15.44 -10.40
N HIS A 703 -11.16 16.35 -9.43
CA HIS A 703 -10.16 16.56 -8.39
C HIS A 703 -10.59 16.05 -7.00
N ARG A 704 -9.62 15.58 -6.23
CA ARG A 704 -9.74 15.21 -4.81
C ARG A 704 -8.96 16.22 -3.98
N TYR A 705 -9.68 17.01 -3.19
CA TYR A 705 -9.08 18.07 -2.36
C TYR A 705 -8.88 17.65 -0.89
N HIS A 706 -9.41 16.50 -0.47
CA HIS A 706 -8.99 15.82 0.76
C HIS A 706 -8.09 14.65 0.39
N ILE A 707 -6.78 14.83 0.58
CA ILE A 707 -5.82 13.74 0.59
C ILE A 707 -5.66 13.32 2.05
N SER A 708 -6.06 12.09 2.36
CA SER A 708 -5.73 11.51 3.66
C SER A 708 -4.21 11.32 3.73
N PRO A 709 -3.56 11.57 4.89
CA PRO A 709 -2.14 11.29 5.09
C PRO A 709 -1.74 9.87 4.72
#